data_AF-A0A421DVV8-F1
#
_entry.id   AF-A0A421DVV8-F1
#
_cell.length_a   1.000
_cell.length_b   1.000
_cell.length_c   1.000
_cell.angle_alpha   90.00
_cell.angle_beta   90.00
_cell.angle_gamma   90.00
#
_symmetry.space_group_name_H-M   'P 1'
#
loop_
_entity.id
_entity.type
_entity.pdbx_description
1 polymer ?
#
loop_
_entity_poly.entity_id
_entity_poly.type
_entity_poly.pdbx_seq_one_letter_code
_entity_poly.pdbx_strand_id
1 'polypeptide(L)'
;MFVATVTPRRVRFTHRLSENGLLRKRNNKTMTTEDDAKIALLRETMEANVDFTTYETEVYLALVRGGTQTMTEIAETSDVPKQRVYDIVEDLQNRGFVEVIDDYPQKAYAVDPSEAFTSIRDRLSQAEEYLEELHDTIDTVESGVALFKSESTIQRYIDDLLQAAERDIFLLVPVGRLDAVADQLRECEETQVRLILSNVSVDSSDSDDITDAVPETVTELRTVSTREDFVLTIDRRRALYWVQDGHGYADTEGHGYYITNPSLTMVLDRFVSESIWPLAKESSGGTQRPTLPKEYMRIRDCLADIAMLTDTLPADSFHISFEGYDTETGEQVSKEGTLASYYYTEYDIRASVTLNVASATDEVESSLITVGGVGTRNVDYAAYNIELRQNGISHTDNLDDETRRHLETCRAELPTEFGTKSIVTCFDAFIDKIREFVERQPGEGYSRIRQFDQFRESLVRFEASEDAPRVEWRQTETEPGGHVAHVGGVFDELDYDVTLIGQLGNPIKSEFTREFRNQELVSLGSTTATDYIRFDDRKFLITEPNPETLDWERIMERIDAVELAERLDGSSILTIGTWFATPRLPEILDGLRTELWPLLNSPPSHVHIHPGDISHLTDQEIRDGCESFAALNESVPVTVTANRHQTRRFSDALLATDSDETSSTVEQVRDQVGVTRYVMHSQRGATLASPDGVVSARAPQVVNPRQIRNVVAHFISGLGLALAEGMSDGAALVLANSVGSYFMRHDKPPSGRELRSFVAEYDGFFTTE
;
A
#
# COMPACT_ATOMS: atom_id res chain seq x y z
N MET A 1 -48.71 40.54 -22.18
CA MET A 1 -49.70 39.44 -22.22
C MET A 1 -49.73 38.82 -20.83
N PHE A 2 -50.94 38.56 -20.32
CA PHE A 2 -51.35 38.45 -18.90
C PHE A 2 -50.54 37.43 -18.04
N VAL A 3 -50.02 37.80 -16.85
CA VAL A 3 -50.58 37.76 -15.44
C VAL A 3 -50.44 36.35 -14.82
N ALA A 4 -49.95 36.09 -13.59
CA ALA A 4 -49.75 36.81 -12.31
C ALA A 4 -48.53 36.19 -11.56
N THR A 5 -47.55 36.88 -10.93
CA THR A 5 -47.50 37.76 -9.73
C THR A 5 -47.95 37.05 -8.42
N VAL A 6 -47.23 37.05 -7.30
CA VAL A 6 -46.50 38.14 -6.59
C VAL A 6 -45.45 37.57 -5.60
N THR A 7 -44.26 38.17 -5.56
CA THR A 7 -43.22 38.10 -4.51
C THR A 7 -43.28 39.32 -3.56
N PRO A 8 -42.60 39.30 -2.39
CA PRO A 8 -42.92 40.10 -1.21
C PRO A 8 -42.27 41.50 -1.19
N ARG A 9 -42.73 42.39 -0.31
CA ARG A 9 -41.85 43.40 0.33
C ARG A 9 -42.50 44.12 1.52
N ARG A 10 -41.64 44.41 2.50
CA ARG A 10 -41.77 45.35 3.63
C ARG A 10 -42.41 46.69 3.21
N VAL A 11 -43.03 47.40 4.15
CA VAL A 11 -42.60 48.76 4.61
C VAL A 11 -43.48 49.25 5.78
N ARG A 12 -42.82 50.05 6.61
CA ARG A 12 -43.15 50.68 7.89
C ARG A 12 -44.16 51.86 7.82
N PHE A 13 -44.70 52.15 9.02
CA PHE A 13 -45.08 53.46 9.60
C PHE A 13 -46.28 54.24 9.04
N THR A 14 -47.33 54.41 9.88
CA THR A 14 -47.69 55.65 10.61
C THR A 14 -49.19 55.67 10.91
N HIS A 15 -49.56 55.76 12.19
CA HIS A 15 -50.91 56.13 12.62
C HIS A 15 -50.91 57.62 12.98
N ARG A 16 -51.78 58.40 12.32
CA ARG A 16 -52.24 59.72 12.79
C ARG A 16 -53.62 59.57 13.44
N LEU A 17 -53.73 60.26 14.56
CA LEU A 17 -54.88 60.64 15.39
C LEU A 17 -56.23 60.85 14.66
N SER A 18 -57.30 60.33 15.25
CA SER A 18 -58.58 61.04 15.50
C SER A 18 -59.43 60.18 16.45
N GLU A 19 -59.48 60.52 17.73
CA GLU A 19 -60.56 61.28 18.38
C GLU A 19 -61.82 60.47 18.74
N ASN A 20 -61.99 60.39 20.07
CA ASN A 20 -63.24 60.49 20.82
C ASN A 20 -64.23 59.32 20.83
N GLY A 21 -64.37 58.73 22.02
CA GLY A 21 -65.58 58.03 22.42
C GLY A 21 -65.39 57.12 23.62
N LEU A 22 -65.37 57.70 24.82
CA LEU A 22 -65.43 56.98 26.09
C LEU A 22 -66.48 55.85 26.07
N LEU A 23 -66.07 54.65 26.45
CA LEU A 23 -66.90 53.70 27.21
C LEU A 23 -65.96 52.70 27.92
N ARG A 24 -65.92 52.81 29.25
CA ARG A 24 -65.32 51.82 30.16
C ARG A 24 -65.77 50.41 29.75
N LYS A 25 -64.85 49.57 29.29
CA LYS A 25 -64.99 48.11 29.32
C LYS A 25 -63.92 47.55 30.27
N ARG A 26 -64.38 47.12 31.45
CA ARG A 26 -63.70 46.10 32.25
C ARG A 26 -63.58 44.86 31.37
N ASN A 27 -62.40 44.60 30.80
CA ASN A 27 -62.09 43.30 30.22
C ASN A 27 -61.50 42.42 31.31
N ASN A 28 -62.40 41.76 32.03
CA ASN A 28 -62.07 40.59 32.83
C ASN A 28 -61.79 39.46 31.83
N LYS A 29 -60.53 39.30 31.42
CA LYS A 29 -60.10 38.19 30.58
C LYS A 29 -60.02 36.98 31.50
N THR A 30 -60.97 36.06 31.41
CA THR A 30 -60.96 34.82 32.17
C THR A 30 -59.65 34.07 31.87
N MET A 31 -58.79 33.95 32.89
CA MET A 31 -57.49 33.29 32.79
C MET A 31 -57.69 31.82 32.42
N THR A 32 -56.89 31.33 31.48
CA THR A 32 -56.87 29.91 31.10
C THR A 32 -55.96 29.12 32.05
N THR A 33 -56.15 27.80 32.16
CA THR A 33 -55.26 26.90 32.93
C THR A 33 -53.80 27.01 32.51
N GLU A 34 -53.56 27.41 31.26
CA GLU A 34 -52.24 27.64 30.69
C GLU A 34 -51.62 28.98 31.15
N ASP A 35 -52.46 30.01 31.40
CA ASP A 35 -52.02 31.29 31.94
C ASP A 35 -51.64 31.18 33.42
N ASP A 36 -52.37 30.37 34.19
CA ASP A 36 -52.06 30.11 35.61
C ASP A 36 -50.72 29.38 35.77
N ALA A 37 -50.43 28.38 34.92
CA ALA A 37 -49.16 27.68 34.91
C ALA A 37 -47.98 28.60 34.53
N LYS A 38 -48.17 29.48 33.54
CA LYS A 38 -47.16 30.47 33.15
C LYS A 38 -46.88 31.47 34.27
N ILE A 39 -47.91 31.87 35.01
CA ILE A 39 -47.76 32.80 36.14
C ILE A 39 -47.08 32.14 37.33
N ALA A 40 -47.39 30.87 37.61
CA ALA A 40 -46.69 30.11 38.65
C ALA A 40 -45.19 29.97 38.32
N LEU A 41 -44.85 29.61 37.08
CA LEU A 41 -43.47 29.54 36.61
C LEU A 41 -42.76 30.90 36.68
N LEU A 42 -43.45 31.99 36.30
CA LEU A 42 -42.91 33.34 36.40
C LEU A 42 -42.60 33.72 37.85
N ARG A 43 -43.49 33.42 38.80
CA ARG A 43 -43.24 33.68 40.23
C ARG A 43 -42.03 32.93 40.73
N GLU A 44 -41.95 31.63 40.46
CA GLU A 44 -40.81 30.79 40.82
C GLU A 44 -39.51 31.34 40.23
N THR A 45 -39.51 31.74 38.97
CA THR A 45 -38.33 32.29 38.30
C THR A 45 -37.90 33.64 38.91
N MET A 46 -38.84 34.52 39.24
CA MET A 46 -38.52 35.82 39.86
C MET A 46 -37.94 35.63 41.27
N GLU A 47 -38.50 34.71 42.06
CA GLU A 47 -38.03 34.45 43.41
C GLU A 47 -36.68 33.71 43.43
N ALA A 48 -36.51 32.66 42.61
CA ALA A 48 -35.32 31.82 42.64
C ALA A 48 -34.13 32.37 41.86
N ASN A 49 -34.36 33.10 40.76
CA ASN A 49 -33.29 33.50 39.83
C ASN A 49 -33.03 35.01 39.79
N VAL A 50 -34.02 35.82 40.16
CA VAL A 50 -33.91 37.30 40.17
C VAL A 50 -33.77 37.85 41.59
N ASP A 51 -33.95 37.00 42.61
CA ASP A 51 -33.90 37.33 44.04
C ASP A 51 -34.96 38.37 44.42
N PHE A 52 -36.20 38.16 43.97
CA PHE A 52 -37.36 38.92 44.41
C PHE A 52 -38.01 38.23 45.61
N THR A 53 -38.43 39.01 46.60
CA THR A 53 -39.36 38.52 47.63
C THR A 53 -40.74 38.29 47.03
N THR A 54 -41.57 37.47 47.68
CA THR A 54 -42.95 37.23 47.23
C THR A 54 -43.75 38.52 47.07
N TYR A 55 -43.55 39.52 47.93
CA TYR A 55 -44.23 40.81 47.80
C TYR A 55 -43.67 41.68 46.66
N GLU A 56 -42.36 41.68 46.42
CA GLU A 56 -41.77 42.34 45.23
C GLU A 56 -42.29 41.74 43.93
N THR A 57 -42.38 40.40 43.87
CA THR A 57 -42.93 39.67 42.72
C THR A 57 -44.38 40.08 42.43
N GLU A 58 -45.24 40.14 43.46
CA GLU A 58 -46.64 40.54 43.26
C GLU A 58 -46.77 42.02 42.84
N VAL A 59 -45.98 42.92 43.43
CA VAL A 59 -45.98 44.34 43.06
C VAL A 59 -45.47 44.55 41.64
N TYR A 60 -44.38 43.88 41.24
CA TYR A 60 -43.84 43.96 39.89
C TYR A 60 -44.81 43.38 38.85
N LEU A 61 -45.41 42.21 39.11
CA LEU A 61 -46.42 41.62 38.22
C LEU A 61 -47.67 42.51 38.11
N ALA A 62 -48.10 43.16 39.19
CA ALA A 62 -49.20 44.12 39.17
C ALA A 62 -48.88 45.33 38.27
N LEU A 63 -47.65 45.84 38.33
CA LEU A 63 -47.17 46.94 37.49
C LEU A 63 -47.03 46.55 36.01
N VAL A 64 -46.48 45.37 35.71
CA VAL A 64 -46.36 44.84 34.34
C VAL A 64 -47.73 44.63 33.70
N ARG A 65 -48.74 44.18 34.47
CA ARG A 65 -50.10 43.94 33.97
C ARG A 65 -50.95 45.21 33.87
N GLY A 66 -50.83 46.10 34.86
CA GLY A 66 -51.69 47.28 35.00
C GLY A 66 -51.10 48.57 34.45
N GLY A 67 -49.82 48.58 34.04
CA GLY A 67 -49.12 49.77 33.55
C GLY A 67 -48.90 50.80 34.66
N THR A 68 -48.89 52.08 34.29
CA THR A 68 -48.69 53.20 35.23
C THR A 68 -49.83 53.29 36.25
N GLN A 69 -49.52 53.08 37.52
CA GLN A 69 -50.49 52.99 38.61
C GLN A 69 -50.05 53.82 39.82
N THR A 70 -51.01 54.34 40.58
CA THR A 70 -50.74 54.96 41.88
C THR A 70 -50.45 53.91 42.94
N MET A 71 -49.74 54.27 44.02
CA MET A 71 -49.46 53.34 45.13
C MET A 71 -50.72 52.71 45.76
N THR A 72 -51.87 53.38 45.64
CA THR A 72 -53.16 52.81 46.09
C THR A 72 -53.66 51.73 45.13
N GLU A 73 -53.55 51.96 43.83
CA GLU A 73 -53.95 51.00 42.79
C GLU A 73 -53.03 49.77 42.78
N ILE A 74 -51.72 49.98 43.02
CA ILE A 74 -50.75 48.88 43.16
C ILE A 74 -51.09 48.01 44.38
N ALA A 75 -51.40 48.60 45.54
CA ALA A 75 -51.79 47.86 46.73
C ALA A 75 -53.06 47.02 46.52
N GLU A 76 -54.04 47.55 45.77
CA GLU A 76 -55.28 46.83 45.45
C GLU A 76 -55.08 45.70 44.43
N THR A 77 -54.16 45.87 43.47
CA THR A 77 -53.93 44.89 42.39
C THR A 77 -52.90 43.82 42.73
N SER A 78 -51.99 44.09 43.66
CA SER A 78 -50.97 43.14 44.16
C SER A 78 -51.36 42.41 45.44
N ASP A 79 -52.45 42.81 46.10
CA ASP A 79 -52.86 42.32 47.43
C ASP A 79 -51.79 42.53 48.53
N VAL A 80 -50.87 43.48 48.30
CA VAL A 80 -49.81 43.86 49.25
C VAL A 80 -50.24 45.10 50.05
N PRO A 81 -50.04 45.13 51.39
CA PRO A 81 -50.41 46.27 52.21
C PRO A 81 -49.80 47.58 51.71
N LYS A 82 -50.61 48.62 51.56
CA LYS A 82 -50.20 49.94 51.01
C LYS A 82 -48.95 50.54 51.67
N GLN A 83 -48.70 50.28 52.96
CA GLN A 83 -47.49 50.73 53.65
C GLN A 83 -46.21 50.06 53.13
N ARG A 84 -46.29 48.79 52.71
CA ARG A 84 -45.18 48.03 52.13
C ARG A 84 -44.94 48.34 50.65
N VAL A 85 -45.98 48.77 49.94
CA VAL A 85 -45.87 49.10 48.51
C VAL A 85 -44.90 50.24 48.25
N TYR A 86 -44.83 51.25 49.13
CA TYR A 86 -43.85 52.33 49.00
C TYR A 86 -42.42 51.80 49.08
N ASP A 87 -42.12 51.02 50.13
CA ASP A 87 -40.79 50.43 50.34
C ASP A 87 -40.40 49.52 49.15
N ILE A 88 -41.33 48.66 48.70
CA ILE A 88 -41.09 47.71 47.61
C ILE A 88 -40.88 48.42 46.27
N VAL A 89 -41.65 49.47 45.98
CA VAL A 89 -41.47 50.23 44.73
C VAL A 89 -40.13 50.97 44.74
N GLU A 90 -39.70 51.47 45.89
CA GLU A 90 -38.37 52.08 46.06
C GLU A 90 -37.25 51.05 45.86
N ASP A 91 -37.37 49.85 46.43
CA ASP A 91 -36.42 48.76 46.25
C ASP A 91 -36.35 48.29 44.78
N LEU A 92 -37.51 48.12 44.13
CA LEU A 92 -37.58 47.76 42.71
C LEU A 92 -37.06 48.87 41.79
N GLN A 93 -37.22 50.14 42.17
CA GLN A 93 -36.65 51.28 41.45
C GLN A 93 -35.13 51.32 41.56
N ASN A 94 -34.58 51.12 42.77
CA ASN A 94 -33.15 51.04 42.99
C ASN A 94 -32.48 49.88 42.21
N ARG A 95 -33.24 48.81 41.95
CA ARG A 95 -32.82 47.66 41.14
C ARG A 95 -33.11 47.83 39.64
N GLY A 96 -33.72 48.93 39.21
CA GLY A 96 -33.97 49.27 37.80
C GLY A 96 -35.18 48.58 37.16
N PHE A 97 -36.08 47.98 37.95
CA PHE A 97 -37.26 47.27 37.45
C PHE A 97 -38.51 48.16 37.35
N VAL A 98 -38.55 49.26 38.09
CA VAL A 98 -39.70 50.16 38.18
C VAL A 98 -39.21 51.61 38.14
N GLU A 99 -39.99 52.50 37.54
CA GLU A 99 -39.74 53.94 37.57
C GLU A 99 -40.91 54.66 38.25
N VAL A 100 -40.57 55.71 38.98
CA VAL A 100 -41.53 56.49 39.78
C VAL A 100 -41.70 57.87 39.19
N ILE A 101 -42.96 58.27 39.00
CA ILE A 101 -43.35 59.60 38.56
C ILE A 101 -43.76 60.39 39.81
N ASP A 102 -42.98 61.42 40.12
CA ASP A 102 -43.26 62.37 41.21
C ASP A 102 -44.41 63.33 40.84
N ASP A 103 -45.62 62.76 40.79
CA ASP A 103 -46.91 63.44 40.66
C ASP A 103 -47.69 63.30 41.98
N TYR A 104 -48.78 64.06 42.17
CA TYR A 104 -49.66 63.89 43.33
C TYR A 104 -51.04 63.37 42.90
N PRO A 105 -51.40 62.10 43.21
CA PRO A 105 -50.64 61.10 43.97
C PRO A 105 -49.51 60.44 43.15
N GLN A 106 -48.47 59.97 43.84
CA GLN A 106 -47.28 59.34 43.26
C GLN A 106 -47.66 58.07 42.47
N LYS A 107 -47.06 57.92 41.28
CA LYS A 107 -47.32 56.81 40.36
C LYS A 107 -46.05 56.05 40.04
N ALA A 108 -46.16 54.76 39.78
CA ALA A 108 -45.07 53.92 39.34
C ALA A 108 -45.46 53.10 38.10
N TYR A 109 -44.48 52.71 37.30
CA TYR A 109 -44.66 51.80 36.16
C TYR A 109 -43.46 50.87 36.03
N ALA A 110 -43.69 49.64 35.57
CA ALA A 110 -42.60 48.71 35.29
C ALA A 110 -41.77 49.20 34.08
N VAL A 111 -40.46 49.16 34.22
CA VAL A 111 -39.52 49.33 33.09
C VAL A 111 -39.74 48.16 32.12
N ASP A 112 -39.52 48.36 30.82
CA ASP A 112 -39.70 47.30 29.83
C ASP A 112 -38.88 46.06 30.22
N PRO A 113 -39.45 44.85 30.27
CA PRO A 113 -38.70 43.66 30.69
C PRO A 113 -37.42 43.43 29.87
N SER A 114 -37.39 43.78 28.59
CA SER A 114 -36.17 43.64 27.79
C SER A 114 -35.03 44.55 28.30
N GLU A 115 -35.37 45.71 28.87
CA GLU A 115 -34.43 46.67 29.45
C GLU A 115 -34.11 46.32 30.91
N ALA A 116 -35.13 46.05 31.74
CA ALA A 116 -34.97 45.74 33.16
C ALA A 116 -34.09 44.49 33.42
N PHE A 117 -34.19 43.48 32.55
CA PHE A 117 -33.38 42.26 32.65
C PHE A 117 -32.01 42.35 31.97
N THR A 118 -31.66 43.47 31.32
CA THR A 118 -30.38 43.61 30.59
C THR A 118 -29.19 43.39 31.54
N SER A 119 -29.20 44.00 32.73
CA SER A 119 -28.10 43.85 33.70
C SER A 119 -27.90 42.42 34.20
N ILE A 120 -28.97 41.64 34.32
CA ILE A 120 -28.91 40.22 34.73
C ILE A 120 -28.38 39.37 33.58
N ARG A 121 -28.85 39.62 32.35
CA ARG A 121 -28.36 38.94 31.16
C ARG A 121 -26.87 39.22 30.94
N ASP A 122 -26.45 40.48 31.05
CA ASP A 122 -25.05 40.87 30.91
C ASP A 122 -24.16 40.21 31.97
N ARG A 123 -24.62 40.11 33.22
CA ARG A 123 -23.90 39.38 34.28
C ARG A 123 -23.83 37.88 34.03
N LEU A 124 -24.90 37.27 33.52
CA LEU A 124 -24.91 35.85 33.18
C LEU A 124 -23.99 35.57 31.98
N SER A 125 -24.04 36.39 30.93
CA SER A 125 -23.15 36.29 29.78
C SER A 125 -21.70 36.56 30.16
N GLN A 126 -21.44 37.53 31.04
CA GLN A 126 -20.09 37.79 31.55
C GLN A 126 -19.61 36.65 32.46
N ALA A 127 -20.48 36.08 33.29
CA ALA A 127 -20.15 34.90 34.08
C ALA A 127 -19.89 33.68 33.19
N GLU A 128 -20.65 33.50 32.11
CA GLU A 128 -20.43 32.48 31.09
C GLU A 128 -19.08 32.70 30.40
N GLU A 129 -18.76 33.92 29.96
CA GLU A 129 -17.46 34.27 29.36
C GLU A 129 -16.29 34.06 30.35
N TYR A 130 -16.43 34.47 31.61
CA TYR A 130 -15.44 34.19 32.65
C TYR A 130 -15.35 32.70 32.99
N LEU A 131 -16.47 31.98 32.97
CA LEU A 131 -16.49 30.54 33.18
C LEU A 131 -15.88 29.82 32.00
N GLU A 132 -16.02 30.28 30.76
CA GLU A 132 -15.32 29.77 29.58
C GLU A 132 -13.82 30.07 29.65
N GLU A 133 -13.44 31.27 30.12
CA GLU A 133 -12.04 31.66 30.32
C GLU A 133 -11.37 30.89 31.49
N LEU A 134 -12.14 30.56 32.55
CA LEU A 134 -11.69 29.78 33.70
C LEU A 134 -11.87 28.27 33.53
N HIS A 135 -12.80 27.84 32.67
CA HIS A 135 -12.97 26.46 32.27
C HIS A 135 -11.85 26.15 31.30
N ASP A 136 -10.71 25.86 31.92
CA ASP A 136 -9.51 25.33 31.33
C ASP A 136 -9.91 24.43 30.16
N THR A 137 -9.74 24.97 28.95
CA THR A 137 -9.79 24.14 27.76
C THR A 137 -8.72 23.10 28.04
N ILE A 138 -9.06 21.82 27.98
CA ILE A 138 -8.22 20.65 28.34
C ILE A 138 -6.95 20.56 27.45
N ASP A 139 -6.56 21.64 26.78
CA ASP A 139 -5.22 21.91 26.25
C ASP A 139 -4.14 21.91 27.36
N THR A 140 -4.52 22.06 28.63
CA THR A 140 -3.63 21.99 29.81
C THR A 140 -3.72 20.67 30.58
N VAL A 141 -4.08 19.57 29.91
CA VAL A 141 -3.74 18.26 30.47
C VAL A 141 -2.23 18.04 30.27
N GLU A 142 -1.43 18.59 31.19
CA GLU A 142 -0.01 18.23 31.35
C GLU A 142 0.14 16.70 31.53
N SER A 143 -0.89 16.04 32.07
CA SER A 143 -0.92 14.61 32.30
C SER A 143 -1.46 13.85 31.09
N GLY A 144 -0.62 13.56 30.09
CA GLY A 144 -0.85 12.77 28.86
C GLY A 144 -2.11 11.94 28.56
N VAL A 145 -2.93 11.53 29.53
CA VAL A 145 -4.26 10.91 29.41
C VAL A 145 -5.28 11.58 30.36
N ALA A 146 -6.44 11.97 29.85
CA ALA A 146 -7.61 12.43 30.60
C ALA A 146 -8.74 11.39 30.60
N LEU A 147 -9.41 11.20 31.73
CA LEU A 147 -10.54 10.27 31.90
C LEU A 147 -11.87 11.00 31.84
N PHE A 148 -12.77 10.56 30.96
CA PHE A 148 -14.13 11.06 30.82
C PHE A 148 -15.14 9.99 31.22
N LYS A 149 -16.10 10.37 32.06
CA LYS A 149 -17.16 9.48 32.56
C LYS A 149 -18.50 9.68 31.87
N SER A 150 -18.68 10.81 31.21
CA SER A 150 -19.94 11.20 30.59
C SER A 150 -19.86 11.02 29.09
N GLU A 151 -20.80 10.30 28.52
CA GLU A 151 -20.94 10.09 27.08
C GLU A 151 -21.04 11.41 26.30
N SER A 152 -21.73 12.43 26.84
CA SER A 152 -21.80 13.74 26.17
C SER A 152 -20.45 14.45 26.13
N THR A 153 -19.61 14.27 27.15
CA THR A 153 -18.23 14.78 27.14
C THR A 153 -17.39 14.04 26.11
N ILE A 154 -17.50 12.71 26.06
CA ILE A 154 -16.78 11.88 25.10
C ILE A 154 -17.16 12.29 23.66
N GLN A 155 -18.47 12.41 23.39
CA GLN A 155 -18.99 12.83 22.10
C GLN A 155 -18.43 14.20 21.68
N ARG A 156 -18.47 15.19 22.58
CA ARG A 156 -17.90 16.51 22.29
C ARG A 156 -16.42 16.42 21.88
N TYR A 157 -15.62 15.61 22.56
CA TYR A 157 -14.20 15.45 22.21
C TYR A 157 -13.97 14.63 20.94
N ILE A 158 -14.87 13.71 20.60
CA ILE A 158 -14.86 13.06 19.29
C ILE A 158 -15.08 14.12 18.21
N ASP A 159 -16.09 14.98 18.38
CA ASP A 159 -16.39 16.08 17.45
C ASP A 159 -15.20 17.03 17.31
N ASP A 160 -14.62 17.48 18.44
CA ASP A 160 -13.45 18.36 18.46
C ASP A 160 -12.23 17.72 17.77
N LEU A 161 -12.01 16.42 17.97
CA LEU A 161 -10.90 15.69 17.33
C LEU A 161 -11.10 15.56 15.82
N LEU A 162 -12.31 15.19 15.37
CA LEU A 162 -12.61 15.04 13.96
C LEU A 162 -12.50 16.39 13.22
N GLN A 163 -12.95 17.48 13.85
CA GLN A 163 -12.79 18.84 13.30
C GLN A 163 -11.34 19.33 13.28
N ALA A 164 -10.52 18.90 14.25
CA ALA A 164 -9.12 19.28 14.35
C ALA A 164 -8.19 18.46 13.45
N ALA A 165 -8.68 17.38 12.83
CA ALA A 165 -7.86 16.51 12.01
C ALA A 165 -7.45 17.20 10.70
N GLU A 166 -6.15 17.23 10.43
CA GLU A 166 -5.60 17.92 9.26
C GLU A 166 -5.36 16.98 8.07
N ARG A 167 -4.99 15.72 8.32
CA ARG A 167 -4.49 14.82 7.25
C ARG A 167 -5.05 13.40 7.34
N ASP A 168 -5.07 12.82 8.54
CA ASP A 168 -5.38 11.40 8.73
C ASP A 168 -6.29 11.19 9.94
N ILE A 169 -7.39 10.47 9.70
CA ILE A 169 -8.29 9.95 10.72
C ILE A 169 -8.25 8.43 10.61
N PHE A 170 -7.84 7.76 11.69
CA PHE A 170 -7.97 6.31 11.81
C PHE A 170 -8.98 5.99 12.90
N LEU A 171 -10.08 5.36 12.50
CA LEU A 171 -11.21 5.09 13.35
C LEU A 171 -11.55 3.60 13.38
N LEU A 172 -11.62 3.03 14.59
CA LEU A 172 -12.16 1.72 14.89
C LEU A 172 -13.47 1.93 15.65
N VAL A 173 -14.61 1.58 15.03
CA VAL A 173 -15.95 1.82 15.58
C VAL A 173 -16.71 0.51 15.68
N PRO A 174 -17.30 0.19 16.83
CA PRO A 174 -18.31 -0.86 16.90
C PRO A 174 -19.52 -0.48 16.04
N VAL A 175 -20.02 -1.35 15.18
CA VAL A 175 -21.09 -1.01 14.21
C VAL A 175 -22.30 -0.30 14.86
N GLY A 176 -22.66 -0.66 16.09
CA GLY A 176 -23.75 -0.02 16.86
C GLY A 176 -23.47 1.41 17.35
N ARG A 177 -22.28 1.97 17.11
CA ARG A 177 -21.87 3.34 17.43
C ARG A 177 -21.49 4.16 16.19
N LEU A 178 -21.73 3.66 14.98
CA LEU A 178 -21.42 4.40 13.75
C LEU A 178 -22.17 5.73 13.66
N ASP A 179 -23.42 5.77 14.12
CA ASP A 179 -24.24 6.99 14.14
C ASP A 179 -23.62 8.13 14.96
N ALA A 180 -22.77 7.80 15.94
CA ALA A 180 -22.10 8.80 16.78
C ALA A 180 -21.02 9.61 16.03
N VAL A 181 -20.57 9.13 14.87
CA VAL A 181 -19.49 9.76 14.08
C VAL A 181 -19.89 10.05 12.65
N ALA A 182 -20.99 9.46 12.17
CA ALA A 182 -21.36 9.49 10.75
C ALA A 182 -21.58 10.92 10.22
N ASP A 183 -22.19 11.81 11.01
CA ASP A 183 -22.44 13.20 10.60
C ASP A 183 -21.14 13.98 10.44
N GLN A 184 -20.24 13.87 11.41
CA GLN A 184 -18.94 14.55 11.44
C GLN A 184 -18.01 14.01 10.35
N LEU A 185 -18.03 12.70 10.11
CA LEU A 185 -17.27 12.10 9.03
C LEU A 185 -17.72 12.62 7.66
N ARG A 186 -19.01 12.94 7.44
CA ARG A 186 -19.48 13.56 6.18
C ARG A 186 -18.89 14.95 5.94
N GLU A 187 -18.41 15.63 6.97
CA GLU A 187 -17.77 16.95 6.86
C GLU A 187 -16.25 16.86 6.58
N CYS A 188 -15.67 15.66 6.65
CA CYS A 188 -14.22 15.42 6.48
C CYS A 188 -13.84 15.16 5.00
N GLU A 189 -14.05 16.14 4.10
CA GLU A 189 -13.82 15.95 2.65
C GLU A 189 -12.34 15.92 2.25
N GLU A 190 -11.45 16.64 2.95
CA GLU A 190 -10.02 16.78 2.59
C GLU A 190 -9.08 15.87 3.39
N THR A 191 -9.63 15.01 4.27
CA THR A 191 -8.87 14.17 5.20
C THR A 191 -8.94 12.71 4.79
N GLN A 192 -7.83 11.96 4.87
CA GLN A 192 -7.89 10.52 4.66
C GLN A 192 -8.58 9.87 5.85
N VAL A 193 -9.75 9.26 5.62
CA VAL A 193 -10.54 8.58 6.64
C VAL A 193 -10.47 7.07 6.45
N ARG A 194 -9.84 6.39 7.41
CA ARG A 194 -9.81 4.93 7.49
C ARG A 194 -10.73 4.44 8.58
N LEU A 195 -11.70 3.63 8.20
CA LEU A 195 -12.72 3.11 9.09
C LEU A 195 -12.63 1.58 9.19
N ILE A 196 -12.52 1.09 10.42
CA ILE A 196 -12.76 -0.32 10.74
C ILE A 196 -14.06 -0.41 11.51
N LEU A 197 -15.02 -1.17 10.98
CA LEU A 197 -16.23 -1.53 11.71
C LEU A 197 -16.04 -2.86 12.44
N SER A 198 -16.17 -2.85 13.76
CA SER A 198 -16.14 -4.06 14.59
C SER A 198 -17.55 -4.54 14.95
N ASN A 199 -17.66 -5.74 15.53
CA ASN A 199 -18.94 -6.41 15.80
C ASN A 199 -19.79 -6.75 14.55
N VAL A 200 -19.17 -6.90 13.38
CA VAL A 200 -19.89 -7.27 12.15
C VAL A 200 -20.08 -8.79 12.11
N SER A 201 -21.32 -9.25 11.91
CA SER A 201 -21.62 -10.68 11.83
C SER A 201 -21.02 -11.30 10.56
N VAL A 202 -20.45 -12.51 10.68
CA VAL A 202 -19.79 -13.22 9.57
C VAL A 202 -20.80 -13.81 8.55
N ASP A 203 -22.08 -13.91 8.93
CA ASP A 203 -23.09 -14.72 8.23
C ASP A 203 -24.26 -13.93 7.57
N SER A 204 -24.20 -12.60 7.49
CA SER A 204 -25.36 -11.79 7.09
C SER A 204 -25.28 -11.16 5.70
N SER A 205 -26.43 -11.17 5.00
CA SER A 205 -26.82 -10.28 3.90
C SER A 205 -26.84 -8.78 4.26
N ASP A 206 -26.40 -8.42 5.48
CA ASP A 206 -26.38 -7.06 6.04
C ASP A 206 -25.13 -6.26 5.59
N SER A 207 -24.25 -6.83 4.76
CA SER A 207 -23.08 -6.11 4.23
C SER A 207 -23.49 -4.86 3.47
N ASP A 208 -24.56 -4.95 2.68
CA ASP A 208 -25.00 -3.85 1.84
C ASP A 208 -25.60 -2.71 2.69
N ASP A 209 -26.41 -3.05 3.70
CA ASP A 209 -27.02 -2.08 4.64
C ASP A 209 -25.97 -1.34 5.48
N ILE A 210 -24.89 -2.00 5.88
CA ILE A 210 -23.79 -1.36 6.63
C ILE A 210 -23.00 -0.42 5.73
N THR A 211 -22.80 -0.80 4.46
CA THR A 211 -22.05 0.04 3.50
C THR A 211 -22.81 1.33 3.20
N ASP A 212 -24.15 1.26 3.10
CA ASP A 212 -25.02 2.43 2.87
C ASP A 212 -25.03 3.43 4.03
N ALA A 213 -24.74 2.99 5.26
CA ALA A 213 -24.68 3.85 6.45
C ALA A 213 -23.33 4.60 6.57
N VAL A 214 -22.29 4.13 5.87
CA VAL A 214 -20.96 4.73 5.93
C VAL A 214 -20.90 5.94 4.99
N PRO A 215 -20.43 7.11 5.47
CA PRO A 215 -20.24 8.31 4.63
C PRO A 215 -19.33 8.06 3.42
N GLU A 216 -19.66 8.66 2.27
CA GLU A 216 -18.83 8.60 1.05
C GLU A 216 -17.43 9.22 1.23
N THR A 217 -17.25 10.07 2.25
CA THR A 217 -15.96 10.65 2.65
C THR A 217 -15.01 9.62 3.26
N VAL A 218 -15.50 8.45 3.68
CA VAL A 218 -14.65 7.35 4.16
C VAL A 218 -13.84 6.80 2.99
N THR A 219 -12.54 7.01 3.05
CA THR A 219 -11.61 6.64 1.97
C THR A 219 -11.43 5.13 1.87
N GLU A 220 -11.34 4.45 3.02
CA GLU A 220 -11.14 3.01 3.09
C GLU A 220 -11.94 2.41 4.24
N LEU A 221 -12.69 1.34 3.93
CA LEU A 221 -13.56 0.64 4.87
C LEU A 221 -13.12 -0.82 5.01
N ARG A 222 -12.91 -1.26 6.25
CA ARG A 222 -12.70 -2.66 6.60
C ARG A 222 -13.63 -3.10 7.72
N THR A 223 -13.82 -4.40 7.85
CA THR A 223 -14.72 -4.99 8.85
C THR A 223 -14.02 -6.11 9.64
N VAL A 224 -14.33 -6.21 10.93
CA VAL A 224 -13.92 -7.33 11.79
C VAL A 224 -15.12 -7.85 12.56
N SER A 225 -15.13 -9.16 12.79
CA SER A 225 -16.15 -9.83 13.61
C SER A 225 -15.83 -9.80 15.10
N THR A 226 -14.61 -9.40 15.47
CA THR A 226 -14.20 -9.29 16.86
C THR A 226 -14.88 -8.10 17.55
N ARG A 227 -15.01 -8.21 18.87
CA ARG A 227 -15.58 -7.16 19.70
C ARG A 227 -14.49 -6.22 20.18
N GLU A 228 -14.31 -5.14 19.43
CA GLU A 228 -13.28 -4.12 19.70
C GLU A 228 -13.88 -2.85 20.29
N ASP A 229 -13.17 -2.20 21.21
CA ASP A 229 -13.55 -0.89 21.74
C ASP A 229 -13.42 0.22 20.68
N PHE A 230 -14.02 1.38 20.96
CA PHE A 230 -13.91 2.54 20.08
C PHE A 230 -12.51 3.14 20.19
N VAL A 231 -11.84 3.34 19.06
CA VAL A 231 -10.54 4.02 18.99
C VAL A 231 -10.57 5.05 17.87
N LEU A 232 -10.25 6.29 18.19
CA LEU A 232 -10.02 7.37 17.23
C LEU A 232 -8.58 7.84 17.38
N THR A 233 -7.83 7.87 16.29
CA THR A 233 -6.54 8.58 16.23
C THR A 233 -6.60 9.63 15.11
N ILE A 234 -6.09 10.83 15.41
CA ILE A 234 -5.96 11.90 14.41
C ILE A 234 -4.49 12.30 14.27
N ASP A 235 -4.02 12.37 13.02
CA ASP A 235 -2.67 12.80 12.62
C ASP A 235 -1.53 12.15 13.41
N ARG A 236 -1.79 10.99 14.02
CA ARG A 236 -0.91 10.26 14.95
C ARG A 236 -0.43 11.09 16.16
N ARG A 237 -1.16 12.15 16.52
CA ARG A 237 -0.81 13.11 17.60
C ARG A 237 -1.76 13.09 18.78
N ARG A 238 -3.05 12.84 18.52
CA ARG A 238 -4.07 12.73 19.56
C ARG A 238 -4.89 11.46 19.35
N ALA A 239 -5.40 10.91 20.44
CA ALA A 239 -6.28 9.75 20.39
C ALA A 239 -7.40 9.83 21.40
N LEU A 240 -8.49 9.13 21.12
CA LEU A 240 -9.58 8.88 22.05
C LEU A 240 -9.88 7.38 22.06
N TYR A 241 -9.92 6.80 23.25
CA TYR A 241 -10.29 5.40 23.47
C TYR A 241 -11.56 5.33 24.31
N TRP A 242 -12.62 4.70 23.81
CA TRP A 242 -13.89 4.63 24.52
C TRP A 242 -14.35 3.18 24.69
N VAL A 243 -14.35 2.76 25.97
CA VAL A 243 -14.65 1.40 26.40
C VAL A 243 -16.11 1.05 26.15
N GLN A 244 -16.36 -0.14 25.59
CA GLN A 244 -17.70 -0.71 25.49
C GLN A 244 -18.17 -1.34 26.80
N ASP A 245 -19.49 -1.33 27.02
CA ASP A 245 -20.10 -2.03 28.15
C ASP A 245 -19.95 -3.56 28.01
N GLY A 246 -19.72 -4.24 29.14
CA GLY A 246 -19.69 -5.71 29.23
C GLY A 246 -18.31 -6.35 29.43
N HIS A 247 -17.25 -5.58 29.68
CA HIS A 247 -15.95 -6.11 30.13
C HIS A 247 -15.90 -6.26 31.66
N GLY A 248 -16.11 -7.48 32.18
CA GLY A 248 -16.01 -7.79 33.61
C GLY A 248 -14.59 -7.74 34.23
N TYR A 249 -13.65 -7.04 33.59
CA TYR A 249 -12.25 -6.93 34.03
C TYR A 249 -11.97 -5.63 34.82
N ALA A 250 -12.81 -4.60 34.73
CA ALA A 250 -12.68 -3.36 35.49
C ALA A 250 -14.05 -2.67 35.70
N ASP A 251 -14.24 -1.99 36.85
CA ASP A 251 -15.43 -1.16 37.18
C ASP A 251 -15.55 0.12 36.32
N THR A 252 -14.98 0.13 35.11
CA THR A 252 -14.84 1.29 34.23
C THR A 252 -15.76 1.21 33.01
N GLU A 253 -17.02 0.82 33.21
CA GLU A 253 -18.04 0.82 32.14
C GLU A 253 -18.21 2.25 31.57
N GLY A 254 -18.34 2.35 30.24
CA GLY A 254 -18.61 3.60 29.52
C GLY A 254 -17.57 4.73 29.57
N HIS A 255 -16.38 4.50 30.13
CA HIS A 255 -15.35 5.56 30.25
C HIS A 255 -14.61 5.82 28.93
N GLY A 256 -14.34 7.09 28.65
CA GLY A 256 -13.49 7.56 27.56
C GLY A 256 -12.13 8.03 28.07
N TYR A 257 -11.08 7.79 27.30
CA TYR A 257 -9.72 8.22 27.59
C TYR A 257 -9.24 9.10 26.44
N TYR A 258 -9.06 10.39 26.72
CA TYR A 258 -8.50 11.35 25.76
C TYR A 258 -7.00 11.47 25.98
N ILE A 259 -6.23 11.24 24.92
CA ILE A 259 -4.79 11.03 25.00
C ILE A 259 -4.11 12.10 24.14
N THR A 260 -3.33 12.94 24.82
CA THR A 260 -2.50 13.99 24.23
C THR A 260 -1.02 13.63 24.23
N ASN A 261 -0.62 12.56 24.95
CA ASN A 261 0.75 12.07 24.94
C ASN A 261 1.06 11.35 23.62
N PRO A 262 2.02 11.85 22.80
CA PRO A 262 2.31 11.28 21.49
C PRO A 262 2.76 9.81 21.55
N SER A 263 3.47 9.41 22.61
CA SER A 263 3.93 8.02 22.75
C SER A 263 2.77 7.06 23.01
N LEU A 264 1.75 7.46 23.77
CA LEU A 264 0.56 6.65 24.00
C LEU A 264 -0.37 6.65 22.78
N THR A 265 -0.52 7.79 22.11
CA THR A 265 -1.21 7.87 20.83
C THR A 265 -0.58 6.93 19.80
N MET A 266 0.75 6.89 19.72
CA MET A 266 1.49 5.98 18.84
C MET A 266 1.20 4.50 19.14
N VAL A 267 1.01 4.12 20.41
CA VAL A 267 0.64 2.74 20.79
C VAL A 267 -0.75 2.39 20.29
N LEU A 268 -1.75 3.26 20.48
CA LEU A 268 -3.10 3.04 19.97
C LEU A 268 -3.13 3.04 18.44
N ASP A 269 -2.41 3.95 17.83
CA ASP A 269 -2.26 4.03 16.38
C ASP A 269 -1.71 2.73 15.79
N ARG A 270 -0.64 2.18 16.38
CA ARG A 270 -0.07 0.88 15.98
C ARG A 270 -1.00 -0.28 16.28
N PHE A 271 -1.73 -0.25 17.39
CA PHE A 271 -2.73 -1.28 17.67
C PHE A 271 -3.76 -1.35 16.54
N VAL A 272 -4.35 -0.22 16.15
CA VAL A 272 -5.34 -0.21 15.06
C VAL A 272 -4.69 -0.53 13.71
N SER A 273 -3.58 0.11 13.36
CA SER A 273 -2.94 0.00 12.04
C SER A 273 -2.14 -1.28 11.79
N GLU A 274 -1.52 -1.87 12.82
CA GLU A 274 -0.63 -3.03 12.69
C GLU A 274 -1.25 -4.32 13.24
N SER A 275 -2.23 -4.24 14.15
CA SER A 275 -2.87 -5.44 14.73
C SER A 275 -4.25 -5.73 14.15
N ILE A 276 -5.11 -4.71 14.03
CA ILE A 276 -6.51 -4.91 13.61
C ILE A 276 -6.65 -4.76 12.10
N TRP A 277 -6.10 -3.69 11.51
CA TRP A 277 -6.23 -3.39 10.08
C TRP A 277 -5.78 -4.54 9.16
N PRO A 278 -4.62 -5.21 9.36
CA PRO A 278 -4.19 -6.29 8.48
C PRO A 278 -5.03 -7.56 8.59
N LEU A 279 -5.78 -7.71 9.69
CA LEU A 279 -6.68 -8.84 9.94
C LEU A 279 -8.12 -8.54 9.52
N ALA A 280 -8.43 -7.27 9.23
CA ALA A 280 -9.77 -6.82 8.86
C ALA A 280 -10.08 -7.13 7.39
N LYS A 281 -11.31 -7.57 7.14
CA LYS A 281 -11.81 -7.89 5.80
C LYS A 281 -12.20 -6.61 5.08
N GLU A 282 -11.63 -6.40 3.90
CA GLU A 282 -11.97 -5.28 3.01
C GLU A 282 -13.41 -5.42 2.50
N SER A 283 -14.18 -4.33 2.53
CA SER A 283 -15.51 -4.30 1.91
C SER A 283 -15.37 -4.24 0.39
N SER A 284 -16.28 -4.90 -0.34
CA SER A 284 -16.26 -5.12 -1.80
C SER A 284 -16.18 -3.84 -2.66
N GLY A 285 -15.03 -3.21 -2.71
CA GLY A 285 -14.64 -2.18 -3.66
C GLY A 285 -13.16 -2.41 -3.96
N GLY A 286 -12.84 -2.85 -5.18
CA GLY A 286 -11.45 -3.21 -5.52
C GLY A 286 -10.49 -2.07 -5.21
N THR A 287 -9.29 -2.40 -4.74
CA THR A 287 -8.28 -1.43 -4.34
C THR A 287 -7.99 -0.48 -5.50
N GLN A 288 -8.42 0.78 -5.38
CA GLN A 288 -8.24 1.77 -6.42
C GLN A 288 -6.79 2.22 -6.45
N ARG A 289 -6.19 2.29 -7.65
CA ARG A 289 -4.81 2.75 -7.80
C ARG A 289 -4.65 4.14 -7.16
N PRO A 290 -3.60 4.37 -6.36
CA PRO A 290 -3.37 5.66 -5.74
C PRO A 290 -3.06 6.71 -6.80
N THR A 291 -3.53 7.93 -6.58
CA THR A 291 -3.18 9.09 -7.42
C THR A 291 -1.97 9.78 -6.80
N LEU A 292 -0.92 10.01 -7.60
CA LEU A 292 0.32 10.64 -7.16
C LEU A 292 0.41 12.11 -7.66
N PRO A 293 1.07 13.02 -6.92
CA PRO A 293 1.78 12.80 -5.67
C PRO A 293 0.83 12.54 -4.49
N LYS A 294 1.28 11.73 -3.52
CA LYS A 294 0.51 11.39 -2.31
C LYS A 294 1.40 11.44 -1.08
N GLU A 295 0.90 12.06 -0.01
CA GLU A 295 1.54 12.09 1.29
C GLU A 295 1.08 10.92 2.17
N TYR A 296 1.97 10.42 3.01
CA TYR A 296 1.75 9.31 3.91
C TYR A 296 2.35 9.60 5.28
N MET A 297 1.55 9.37 6.32
CA MET A 297 1.99 9.44 7.72
C MET A 297 2.54 8.10 8.22
N ARG A 298 2.25 6.98 7.53
CA ARG A 298 2.73 5.63 7.87
C ARG A 298 3.44 5.02 6.67
N ILE A 299 4.65 4.53 6.89
CA ILE A 299 5.43 3.90 5.83
C ILE A 299 4.73 2.69 5.23
N ARG A 300 3.93 1.95 6.02
CA ARG A 300 3.20 0.76 5.56
C ARG A 300 2.14 1.11 4.51
N ASP A 301 1.49 2.27 4.64
CA ASP A 301 0.51 2.74 3.66
C ASP A 301 1.21 3.12 2.35
N CYS A 302 2.33 3.84 2.46
CA CYS A 302 3.19 4.16 1.32
C CYS A 302 3.67 2.89 0.61
N LEU A 303 4.09 1.88 1.37
CA LEU A 303 4.57 0.62 0.86
C LEU A 303 3.48 -0.25 0.22
N ALA A 304 2.25 -0.22 0.75
CA ALA A 304 1.11 -0.90 0.13
C ALA A 304 0.79 -0.30 -1.24
N ASP A 305 0.77 1.03 -1.33
CA ASP A 305 0.59 1.76 -2.58
C ASP A 305 1.77 1.53 -3.55
N ILE A 306 3.02 1.57 -3.08
CA ILE A 306 4.21 1.23 -3.86
C ILE A 306 4.09 -0.19 -4.41
N ALA A 307 3.74 -1.17 -3.57
CA ALA A 307 3.64 -2.57 -3.99
C ALA A 307 2.65 -2.72 -5.15
N MET A 308 1.46 -2.14 -5.04
CA MET A 308 0.45 -2.13 -6.10
C MET A 308 0.92 -1.40 -7.37
N LEU A 309 1.59 -0.26 -7.22
CA LEU A 309 2.10 0.50 -8.36
C LEU A 309 3.23 -0.24 -9.07
N THR A 310 4.08 -0.94 -8.30
CA THR A 310 5.23 -1.69 -8.82
C THR A 310 4.89 -2.98 -9.56
N ASP A 311 3.61 -3.38 -9.54
CA ASP A 311 3.10 -4.42 -10.45
C ASP A 311 3.19 -4.00 -11.93
N THR A 312 3.21 -2.68 -12.20
CA THR A 312 3.25 -2.15 -13.59
C THR A 312 4.37 -1.15 -13.85
N LEU A 313 4.86 -0.48 -12.82
CA LEU A 313 5.95 0.48 -12.90
C LEU A 313 7.18 -0.09 -12.15
N PRO A 314 8.42 0.26 -12.50
CA PRO A 314 9.57 -0.18 -11.73
C PRO A 314 9.64 0.62 -10.42
N ALA A 315 10.44 0.15 -9.47
CA ALA A 315 10.75 0.93 -8.27
C ALA A 315 11.32 2.32 -8.62
N ASP A 316 12.22 2.40 -9.60
CA ASP A 316 12.94 3.64 -9.96
C ASP A 316 12.07 4.72 -10.66
N SER A 317 10.79 4.45 -10.96
CA SER A 317 9.83 5.48 -11.40
C SER A 317 9.27 6.31 -10.26
N PHE A 318 9.61 5.99 -9.01
CA PHE A 318 9.10 6.68 -7.85
C PHE A 318 10.19 7.49 -7.17
N HIS A 319 9.86 8.72 -6.83
CA HIS A 319 10.65 9.56 -5.96
C HIS A 319 9.98 9.63 -4.60
N ILE A 320 10.79 9.55 -3.56
CA ILE A 320 10.31 9.66 -2.18
C ILE A 320 11.07 10.80 -1.52
N SER A 321 10.34 11.83 -1.09
CA SER A 321 10.79 12.81 -0.12
C SER A 321 10.25 12.41 1.25
N PHE A 322 11.04 12.58 2.31
CA PHE A 322 10.59 12.29 3.66
C PHE A 322 11.17 13.26 4.69
N GLU A 323 10.42 13.45 5.77
CA GLU A 323 10.88 14.07 7.01
C GLU A 323 10.95 13.00 8.10
N GLY A 324 12.07 12.98 8.81
CA GLY A 324 12.39 11.90 9.72
C GLY A 324 13.47 12.26 10.72
N TYR A 325 14.02 11.21 11.33
CA TYR A 325 15.19 11.30 12.19
C TYR A 325 16.20 10.24 11.78
N ASP A 326 17.47 10.56 11.91
CA ASP A 326 18.57 9.60 11.82
C ASP A 326 18.52 8.65 13.03
N THR A 327 18.55 7.33 12.78
CA THR A 327 18.29 6.34 13.84
C THR A 327 19.47 6.14 14.79
N GLU A 328 20.69 6.51 14.38
CA GLU A 328 21.88 6.43 15.21
C GLU A 328 22.05 7.69 16.08
N THR A 329 21.89 8.86 15.47
CA THR A 329 22.15 10.15 16.12
C THR A 329 20.91 10.77 16.75
N GLY A 330 19.72 10.45 16.24
CA GLY A 330 18.44 11.04 16.65
C GLY A 330 18.19 12.45 16.08
N GLU A 331 19.05 12.97 15.20
CA GLU A 331 18.90 14.29 14.59
C GLU A 331 17.76 14.32 13.55
N GLN A 332 17.02 15.43 13.48
CA GLN A 332 16.00 15.62 12.44
C GLN A 332 16.64 15.76 11.07
N VAL A 333 16.07 15.07 10.08
CA VAL A 333 16.51 15.11 8.70
C VAL A 333 15.34 15.30 7.74
N SER A 334 15.62 15.96 6.61
CA SER A 334 14.76 15.94 5.43
C SER A 334 15.63 15.50 4.26
N LYS A 335 15.22 14.42 3.59
CA LYS A 335 15.95 13.84 2.47
C LYS A 335 14.96 13.42 1.39
N GLU A 336 15.44 13.37 0.16
CA GLU A 336 14.69 12.89 -0.99
C GLU A 336 15.55 12.00 -1.88
N GLY A 337 14.94 11.01 -2.52
CA GLY A 337 15.67 10.05 -3.33
C GLY A 337 14.77 9.21 -4.23
N THR A 338 15.39 8.58 -5.23
CA THR A 338 14.70 7.66 -6.13
C THR A 338 14.58 6.29 -5.49
N LEU A 339 13.41 5.68 -5.53
CA LEU A 339 13.15 4.38 -4.92
C LEU A 339 13.95 3.27 -5.64
N ALA A 340 14.85 2.60 -4.92
CA ALA A 340 15.70 1.52 -5.45
C ALA A 340 15.13 0.12 -5.18
N SER A 341 14.52 -0.06 -4.01
CA SER A 341 13.83 -1.26 -3.56
C SER A 341 12.97 -0.95 -2.35
N TYR A 342 12.09 -1.88 -1.98
CA TYR A 342 11.33 -1.82 -0.74
C TYR A 342 11.13 -3.22 -0.15
N TYR A 343 10.91 -3.28 1.15
CA TYR A 343 10.54 -4.49 1.87
C TYR A 343 9.21 -4.25 2.58
N TYR A 344 8.21 -5.02 2.19
CA TYR A 344 6.86 -4.95 2.74
C TYR A 344 6.18 -6.31 2.73
N THR A 345 5.54 -6.65 3.84
CA THR A 345 4.57 -7.73 3.94
C THR A 345 3.56 -7.32 5.01
N GLU A 346 2.29 -7.67 4.79
CA GLU A 346 1.21 -7.33 5.72
C GLU A 346 1.42 -7.94 7.12
N TYR A 347 2.23 -9.00 7.23
CA TYR A 347 2.40 -9.80 8.45
C TYR A 347 3.79 -9.71 9.12
N ASP A 348 4.74 -8.96 8.55
CA ASP A 348 6.02 -8.67 9.22
C ASP A 348 6.02 -7.23 9.74
N ILE A 349 6.60 -7.04 10.92
CA ILE A 349 6.84 -5.74 11.55
C ILE A 349 7.93 -4.94 10.82
N ARG A 350 8.75 -5.60 9.99
CA ARG A 350 9.79 -4.96 9.18
C ARG A 350 9.15 -4.34 7.95
N ALA A 351 9.28 -3.02 7.82
CA ALA A 351 8.79 -2.26 6.69
C ALA A 351 9.79 -1.13 6.40
N SER A 352 10.36 -1.13 5.19
CA SER A 352 11.34 -0.13 4.78
C SER A 352 11.37 0.09 3.28
N VAL A 353 11.80 1.29 2.89
CA VAL A 353 12.21 1.62 1.52
C VAL A 353 13.73 1.81 1.47
N THR A 354 14.34 1.52 0.33
CA THR A 354 15.72 1.87 0.03
C THR A 354 15.70 2.96 -1.03
N LEU A 355 16.28 4.12 -0.72
CA LEU A 355 16.31 5.28 -1.60
C LEU A 355 17.74 5.52 -2.08
N ASN A 356 17.85 5.92 -3.34
CA ASN A 356 19.07 6.49 -3.89
C ASN A 356 19.01 8.02 -3.76
N VAL A 357 19.85 8.59 -2.90
CA VAL A 357 19.90 10.03 -2.58
C VAL A 357 21.12 10.66 -3.21
N ALA A 358 20.92 11.78 -3.92
CA ALA A 358 22.00 12.61 -4.44
C ALA A 358 22.66 13.41 -3.30
N SER A 359 23.97 13.29 -3.15
CA SER A 359 24.75 14.10 -2.20
C SER A 359 24.75 15.59 -2.62
N ALA A 360 24.55 16.49 -1.65
CA ALA A 360 24.57 17.95 -1.88
C ALA A 360 25.98 18.57 -1.90
N THR A 361 27.04 17.75 -1.83
CA THR A 361 28.42 18.18 -2.04
C THR A 361 28.90 17.67 -3.38
N ASP A 362 29.51 18.53 -4.20
CA ASP A 362 30.01 18.28 -5.57
C ASP A 362 31.11 17.18 -5.68
N GLU A 363 31.23 16.29 -4.70
CA GLU A 363 32.05 15.08 -4.72
C GLU A 363 31.23 13.95 -4.06
N VAL A 364 31.11 12.82 -4.77
CA VAL A 364 30.57 11.51 -4.38
C VAL A 364 29.09 11.19 -4.67
N GLU A 365 28.97 9.95 -5.17
CA GLU A 365 27.89 9.07 -5.57
C GLU A 365 26.49 9.19 -4.94
N SER A 366 25.58 8.60 -5.71
CA SER A 366 24.28 8.09 -5.32
C SER A 366 24.39 7.23 -4.03
N SER A 367 24.00 7.79 -2.88
CA SER A 367 24.06 7.07 -1.60
C SER A 367 22.77 6.27 -1.39
N LEU A 368 22.87 4.95 -1.28
CA LEU A 368 21.73 4.12 -0.91
C LEU A 368 21.50 4.26 0.60
N ILE A 369 20.30 4.72 0.96
CA ILE A 369 19.86 4.81 2.35
C ILE A 369 18.60 3.98 2.55
N THR A 370 18.42 3.46 3.75
CA THR A 370 17.23 2.72 4.18
C THR A 370 16.38 3.59 5.08
N VAL A 371 15.08 3.64 4.79
CA VAL A 371 14.11 4.46 5.51
C VAL A 371 12.99 3.55 6.01
N GLY A 372 12.78 3.53 7.32
CA GLY A 372 11.69 2.80 7.99
C GLY A 372 10.64 3.75 8.56
N GLY A 373 9.62 3.19 9.21
CA GLY A 373 8.64 3.97 9.95
C GLY A 373 9.17 4.42 11.31
N VAL A 374 8.48 5.38 11.94
CA VAL A 374 8.74 5.80 13.33
C VAL A 374 8.86 4.57 14.24
N GLY A 375 9.98 4.47 14.96
CA GLY A 375 10.28 3.40 15.94
C GLY A 375 11.02 2.17 15.39
N THR A 376 11.36 2.14 14.10
CA THR A 376 12.25 1.12 13.51
C THR A 376 13.72 1.43 13.87
N ARG A 377 14.53 0.39 14.12
CA ARG A 377 15.95 0.51 14.53
C ARG A 377 16.98 -0.08 13.55
N ASN A 378 16.56 -0.87 12.57
CA ASN A 378 17.45 -1.54 11.61
C ASN A 378 17.42 -0.85 10.24
N VAL A 379 17.39 0.47 10.24
CA VAL A 379 17.32 1.35 9.06
C VAL A 379 18.12 2.60 9.36
N ASP A 380 18.62 3.29 8.34
CA ASP A 380 19.41 4.51 8.51
C ASP A 380 18.54 5.66 9.04
N TYR A 381 17.30 5.76 8.55
CA TYR A 381 16.36 6.83 8.92
C TYR A 381 14.98 6.30 9.27
N ALA A 382 14.30 6.96 10.21
CA ALA A 382 12.89 6.72 10.53
C ALA A 382 12.04 7.92 10.09
N ALA A 383 11.11 7.70 9.16
CA ALA A 383 10.24 8.73 8.62
C ALA A 383 8.91 8.84 9.39
N TYR A 384 8.47 10.07 9.62
CA TYR A 384 7.14 10.40 10.16
C TYR A 384 6.24 11.13 9.15
N ASN A 385 6.82 11.63 8.05
CA ASN A 385 6.10 12.18 6.91
C ASN A 385 6.83 11.72 5.64
N ILE A 386 6.08 11.19 4.67
CA ILE A 386 6.61 10.60 3.44
C ILE A 386 5.74 11.10 2.29
N GLU A 387 6.35 11.65 1.25
CA GLU A 387 5.65 12.01 0.02
C GLU A 387 6.17 11.14 -1.12
N LEU A 388 5.25 10.39 -1.72
CA LEU A 388 5.51 9.59 -2.91
C LEU A 388 5.12 10.41 -4.13
N ARG A 389 6.08 10.61 -5.03
CA ARG A 389 5.83 11.20 -6.34
C ARG A 389 6.15 10.17 -7.41
N GLN A 390 5.35 10.15 -8.46
CA GLN A 390 5.83 9.52 -9.69
C GLN A 390 6.86 10.47 -10.29
N ASN A 391 8.09 10.00 -10.43
CA ASN A 391 9.15 10.79 -10.99
C ASN A 391 8.79 11.13 -12.44
N GLY A 392 8.86 12.43 -12.78
CA GLY A 392 8.81 12.91 -14.16
C GLY A 392 10.08 12.57 -14.96
N ILE A 393 10.95 11.71 -14.40
CA ILE A 393 11.78 10.85 -15.23
C ILE A 393 10.79 10.08 -16.08
N SER A 394 10.53 10.63 -17.26
CA SER A 394 9.88 9.93 -18.32
C SER A 394 10.77 8.73 -18.58
N HIS A 395 10.49 7.61 -17.91
CA HIS A 395 10.74 6.31 -18.48
C HIS A 395 9.75 6.24 -19.62
N THR A 396 10.09 7.00 -20.66
CA THR A 396 9.34 7.05 -21.89
C THR A 396 9.20 5.58 -22.28
N ASP A 397 7.97 5.13 -22.46
CA ASP A 397 7.72 3.98 -23.31
C ASP A 397 8.21 4.28 -24.75
N ASN A 398 8.88 5.41 -25.01
CA ASN A 398 9.61 5.73 -26.22
C ASN A 398 10.95 4.98 -26.27
N LEU A 399 11.26 4.52 -27.47
CA LEU A 399 12.52 3.95 -27.87
C LEU A 399 13.63 5.02 -27.79
N ASP A 400 14.67 4.80 -26.99
CA ASP A 400 15.85 5.70 -26.97
C ASP A 400 16.75 5.50 -28.20
N ASP A 401 17.64 6.47 -28.45
CA ASP A 401 18.52 6.48 -29.62
C ASP A 401 19.51 5.31 -29.66
N GLU A 402 19.95 4.83 -28.49
CA GLU A 402 20.83 3.68 -28.35
C GLU A 402 20.11 2.39 -28.78
N THR A 403 18.93 2.14 -28.22
CA THR A 403 18.08 0.99 -28.57
C THR A 403 17.67 1.07 -30.05
N ARG A 404 17.37 2.26 -30.59
CA ARG A 404 17.05 2.42 -32.02
C ARG A 404 18.22 2.01 -32.91
N ARG A 405 19.45 2.44 -32.58
CA ARG A 405 20.65 2.03 -33.32
C ARG A 405 20.85 0.52 -33.25
N HIS A 406 20.71 -0.06 -32.06
CA HIS A 406 20.82 -1.51 -31.87
C HIS A 406 19.73 -2.29 -32.60
N LEU A 407 18.51 -1.75 -32.71
CA LEU A 407 17.42 -2.34 -33.48
C LEU A 407 17.72 -2.33 -34.98
N GLU A 408 18.25 -1.23 -35.52
CA GLU A 408 18.68 -1.18 -36.92
C GLU A 408 19.79 -2.20 -37.20
N THR A 409 20.78 -2.29 -36.32
CA THR A 409 21.83 -3.31 -36.41
C THR A 409 21.26 -4.72 -36.31
N CYS A 410 20.32 -4.98 -35.38
CA CYS A 410 19.65 -6.27 -35.23
C CYS A 410 18.89 -6.66 -36.51
N ARG A 411 18.17 -5.73 -37.14
CA ARG A 411 17.49 -5.97 -38.43
C ARG A 411 18.47 -6.32 -39.55
N ALA A 412 19.67 -5.76 -39.54
CA ALA A 412 20.70 -6.02 -40.55
C ALA A 412 21.48 -7.32 -40.30
N GLU A 413 21.71 -7.68 -39.03
CA GLU A 413 22.51 -8.83 -38.62
C GLU A 413 21.68 -10.12 -38.41
N LEU A 414 20.36 -10.01 -38.31
CA LEU A 414 19.46 -11.17 -38.25
C LEU A 414 19.76 -12.15 -39.41
N PRO A 415 19.95 -13.45 -39.12
CA PRO A 415 20.29 -14.42 -40.16
C PRO A 415 19.16 -14.52 -41.19
N THR A 416 19.49 -14.78 -42.44
CA THR A 416 18.48 -14.97 -43.49
C THR A 416 17.70 -16.27 -43.32
N GLU A 417 18.37 -17.30 -42.79
CA GLU A 417 17.84 -18.63 -42.53
C GLU A 417 18.27 -19.07 -41.12
N PHE A 418 17.32 -19.53 -40.32
CA PHE A 418 17.60 -20.10 -39.00
C PHE A 418 17.86 -21.60 -39.15
N GLY A 419 18.45 -22.23 -38.14
CA GLY A 419 18.60 -23.69 -38.11
C GLY A 419 19.81 -24.24 -38.87
N THR A 420 20.78 -23.40 -39.22
CA THR A 420 21.96 -23.83 -40.00
C THR A 420 23.16 -24.26 -39.16
N LYS A 421 23.03 -24.21 -37.83
CA LYS A 421 24.09 -24.44 -36.85
C LYS A 421 23.65 -25.45 -35.79
N SER A 422 24.64 -26.09 -35.15
CA SER A 422 24.42 -27.00 -34.03
C SER A 422 24.62 -26.30 -32.69
N ILE A 423 23.81 -26.66 -31.70
CA ILE A 423 23.72 -26.01 -30.38
C ILE A 423 23.76 -27.09 -29.30
N VAL A 424 24.51 -26.87 -28.23
CA VAL A 424 24.52 -27.79 -27.08
C VAL A 424 23.92 -27.10 -25.85
N THR A 425 23.01 -27.79 -25.16
CA THR A 425 22.40 -27.29 -23.91
C THR A 425 22.64 -28.26 -22.76
N CYS A 426 23.12 -27.74 -21.63
CA CYS A 426 23.58 -28.47 -20.45
C CYS A 426 23.18 -27.74 -19.16
N PHE A 427 23.17 -28.30 -17.95
CA PHE A 427 22.94 -29.71 -17.60
C PHE A 427 21.62 -29.90 -16.84
N ASP A 428 21.01 -28.79 -16.41
CA ASP A 428 19.78 -28.75 -15.61
C ASP A 428 18.56 -29.20 -16.40
N ALA A 429 18.01 -30.34 -15.97
CA ALA A 429 16.83 -30.96 -16.55
C ALA A 429 15.98 -31.64 -15.47
N PHE A 430 14.68 -31.33 -15.49
CA PHE A 430 13.68 -31.94 -14.62
C PHE A 430 12.34 -32.06 -15.35
N ILE A 431 11.34 -32.64 -14.69
CA ILE A 431 9.97 -32.73 -15.20
C ILE A 431 9.08 -31.76 -14.45
N ASP A 432 8.47 -30.81 -15.15
CA ASP A 432 7.46 -29.93 -14.58
C ASP A 432 6.09 -30.61 -14.62
N LYS A 433 5.48 -30.79 -13.44
CA LYS A 433 4.12 -31.31 -13.26
C LYS A 433 3.21 -30.14 -12.94
N ILE A 434 2.38 -29.75 -13.90
CA ILE A 434 1.47 -28.62 -13.74
C ILE A 434 0.25 -29.08 -12.99
N ARG A 435 -0.04 -28.43 -11.87
CA ARG A 435 -1.09 -28.80 -10.94
C ARG A 435 -1.96 -27.60 -10.57
N GLU A 436 -3.20 -27.92 -10.24
CA GLU A 436 -4.17 -26.99 -9.68
C GLU A 436 -4.64 -27.57 -8.34
N PHE A 437 -4.53 -26.80 -7.26
CA PHE A 437 -5.16 -27.18 -6.00
C PHE A 437 -6.68 -27.16 -6.16
N VAL A 438 -7.33 -28.15 -5.58
CA VAL A 438 -8.77 -28.33 -5.66
C VAL A 438 -9.36 -28.58 -4.28
N GLU A 439 -10.59 -28.11 -4.09
CA GLU A 439 -11.39 -28.38 -2.92
C GLU A 439 -12.63 -29.20 -3.34
N ARG A 440 -13.04 -30.13 -2.47
CA ARG A 440 -14.20 -30.96 -2.73
C ARG A 440 -15.48 -30.25 -2.30
N GLN A 441 -16.40 -30.05 -3.24
CA GLN A 441 -17.70 -29.45 -2.97
C GLN A 441 -18.74 -30.52 -2.61
N PRO A 442 -19.59 -30.30 -1.59
CA PRO A 442 -20.69 -31.21 -1.26
C PRO A 442 -21.63 -31.38 -2.46
N GLY A 443 -21.74 -32.61 -2.97
CA GLY A 443 -22.65 -32.94 -4.08
C GLY A 443 -22.20 -32.51 -5.49
N GLU A 444 -21.17 -31.66 -5.62
CA GLU A 444 -20.83 -30.98 -6.89
C GLU A 444 -19.37 -31.17 -7.36
N GLY A 445 -18.64 -32.17 -6.85
CA GLY A 445 -17.33 -32.54 -7.37
C GLY A 445 -16.17 -31.71 -6.79
N TYR A 446 -15.34 -31.12 -7.66
CA TYR A 446 -14.13 -30.38 -7.26
C TYR A 446 -14.13 -28.97 -7.84
N SER A 447 -13.77 -27.97 -7.03
CA SER A 447 -13.54 -26.58 -7.45
C SER A 447 -12.05 -26.22 -7.34
N ARG A 448 -11.50 -25.50 -8.31
CA ARG A 448 -10.13 -25.01 -8.27
C ARG A 448 -9.98 -23.90 -7.22
N ILE A 449 -8.96 -24.00 -6.38
CA ILE A 449 -8.49 -22.91 -5.53
C ILE A 449 -7.70 -21.94 -6.41
N ARG A 450 -8.21 -20.72 -6.57
CA ARG A 450 -7.66 -19.74 -7.53
C ARG A 450 -6.68 -18.77 -6.90
N GLN A 451 -6.89 -18.40 -5.65
CA GLN A 451 -6.08 -17.40 -4.94
C GLN A 451 -5.24 -18.08 -3.86
N PHE A 452 -3.99 -17.65 -3.66
CA PHE A 452 -3.13 -18.24 -2.65
C PHE A 452 -3.68 -18.05 -1.23
N ASP A 453 -4.36 -16.93 -0.96
CA ASP A 453 -4.97 -16.69 0.35
C ASP A 453 -6.06 -17.70 0.69
N GLN A 454 -6.84 -18.17 -0.29
CA GLN A 454 -7.81 -19.25 -0.06
C GLN A 454 -7.10 -20.54 0.39
N PHE A 455 -5.93 -20.84 -0.19
CA PHE A 455 -5.12 -21.98 0.22
C PHE A 455 -4.55 -21.78 1.64
N ARG A 456 -4.06 -20.58 1.97
CA ARG A 456 -3.58 -20.23 3.30
C ARG A 456 -4.68 -20.36 4.36
N GLU A 457 -5.87 -19.83 4.11
CA GLU A 457 -7.03 -19.99 4.98
C GLU A 457 -7.37 -21.46 5.21
N SER A 458 -7.25 -22.31 4.17
CA SER A 458 -7.47 -23.74 4.31
C SER A 458 -6.49 -24.37 5.31
N LEU A 459 -5.20 -23.98 5.28
CA LEU A 459 -4.20 -24.46 6.23
C LEU A 459 -4.47 -24.00 7.66
N VAL A 460 -4.89 -22.75 7.86
CA VAL A 460 -5.24 -22.20 9.18
C VAL A 460 -6.43 -22.93 9.80
N ARG A 461 -7.46 -23.25 8.99
CA ARG A 461 -8.61 -24.05 9.46
C ARG A 461 -8.19 -25.45 9.93
N PHE A 462 -7.17 -26.04 9.30
CA PHE A 462 -6.63 -27.33 9.75
C PHE A 462 -5.87 -27.21 11.07
N GLU A 463 -5.12 -26.14 11.32
CA GLU A 463 -4.44 -25.92 12.60
C GLU A 463 -5.44 -25.88 13.77
N ALA A 464 -6.65 -25.35 13.53
CA ALA A 464 -7.73 -25.31 14.50
C ALA A 464 -8.52 -26.64 14.63
N SER A 465 -8.16 -27.68 13.87
CA SER A 465 -8.83 -28.99 13.84
C SER A 465 -7.94 -30.11 14.39
N GLU A 466 -8.54 -31.17 14.91
CA GLU A 466 -7.83 -32.43 15.22
C GLU A 466 -7.60 -33.30 13.96
N ASP A 467 -8.22 -32.94 12.84
CA ASP A 467 -8.05 -33.64 11.56
C ASP A 467 -6.72 -33.29 10.90
N ALA A 468 -6.10 -34.29 10.27
CA ALA A 468 -4.90 -34.05 9.48
C ALA A 468 -5.21 -33.14 8.27
N PRO A 469 -4.37 -32.13 7.97
CA PRO A 469 -4.54 -31.28 6.80
C PRO A 469 -4.56 -32.12 5.54
N ARG A 470 -5.61 -31.96 4.74
CA ARG A 470 -5.76 -32.67 3.47
C ARG A 470 -5.83 -31.67 2.33
N VAL A 471 -4.73 -31.58 1.59
CA VAL A 471 -4.63 -30.80 0.36
C VAL A 471 -4.79 -31.75 -0.82
N GLU A 472 -5.74 -31.44 -1.70
CA GLU A 472 -5.98 -32.19 -2.93
C GLU A 472 -5.59 -31.36 -4.15
N TRP A 473 -5.08 -32.02 -5.19
CA TRP A 473 -4.73 -31.37 -6.45
C TRP A 473 -5.09 -32.24 -7.64
N ARG A 474 -5.27 -31.59 -8.79
CA ARG A 474 -5.33 -32.24 -10.10
C ARG A 474 -4.09 -31.86 -10.90
N GLN A 475 -3.45 -32.85 -11.51
CA GLN A 475 -2.41 -32.60 -12.52
C GLN A 475 -3.07 -32.34 -13.87
N THR A 476 -2.76 -31.22 -14.50
CA THR A 476 -3.31 -30.81 -15.79
C THR A 476 -2.37 -31.15 -16.94
N GLU A 477 -1.07 -31.05 -16.71
CA GLU A 477 -0.05 -31.16 -17.75
C GLU A 477 1.28 -31.64 -17.16
N THR A 478 2.12 -32.20 -18.03
CA THR A 478 3.50 -32.54 -17.73
C THR A 478 4.37 -32.14 -18.91
N GLU A 479 5.43 -31.40 -18.66
CA GLU A 479 6.37 -30.89 -19.66
C GLU A 479 7.83 -31.09 -19.18
N PRO A 480 8.80 -31.21 -20.10
CA PRO A 480 10.21 -31.15 -19.74
C PRO A 480 10.56 -29.73 -19.27
N GLY A 481 11.31 -29.66 -18.18
CA GLY A 481 11.72 -28.42 -17.52
C GLY A 481 13.23 -28.34 -17.33
N GLY A 482 13.67 -27.19 -16.84
CA GLY A 482 15.08 -26.86 -16.62
C GLY A 482 15.72 -26.15 -17.80
N HIS A 483 16.94 -25.66 -17.60
CA HIS A 483 17.69 -24.91 -18.61
C HIS A 483 17.78 -25.68 -19.94
N VAL A 484 18.06 -26.99 -19.88
CA VAL A 484 18.20 -27.86 -21.06
C VAL A 484 16.94 -27.85 -21.92
N ALA A 485 15.77 -28.06 -21.31
CA ALA A 485 14.51 -28.10 -22.03
C ALA A 485 14.07 -26.71 -22.52
N HIS A 486 14.10 -25.70 -21.65
CA HIS A 486 13.55 -24.39 -22.00
C HIS A 486 14.42 -23.64 -23.02
N VAL A 487 15.75 -23.74 -22.91
CA VAL A 487 16.64 -23.14 -23.91
C VAL A 487 16.63 -23.96 -25.19
N GLY A 488 16.75 -25.29 -25.08
CA GLY A 488 16.72 -26.20 -26.22
C GLY A 488 15.43 -26.10 -27.04
N GLY A 489 14.26 -25.93 -26.39
CA GLY A 489 12.97 -25.79 -27.06
C GLY A 489 12.85 -24.57 -27.96
N VAL A 490 13.52 -23.46 -27.64
CA VAL A 490 13.55 -22.28 -28.54
C VAL A 490 14.41 -22.55 -29.78
N PHE A 491 15.54 -23.23 -29.61
CA PHE A 491 16.40 -23.59 -30.74
C PHE A 491 15.75 -24.65 -31.64
N ASP A 492 15.06 -25.64 -31.05
CA ASP A 492 14.28 -26.66 -31.76
C ASP A 492 13.14 -26.03 -32.59
N GLU A 493 12.38 -25.08 -32.03
CA GLU A 493 11.33 -24.34 -32.77
C GLU A 493 11.90 -23.50 -33.93
N LEU A 494 13.18 -23.12 -33.85
CA LEU A 494 13.90 -22.38 -34.89
C LEU A 494 14.67 -23.31 -35.86
N ASP A 495 14.38 -24.62 -35.82
CA ASP A 495 14.96 -25.67 -36.67
C ASP A 495 16.49 -25.86 -36.52
N TYR A 496 17.08 -25.47 -35.38
CA TYR A 496 18.49 -25.77 -35.08
C TYR A 496 18.70 -27.25 -34.75
N ASP A 497 19.91 -27.72 -35.00
CA ASP A 497 20.38 -29.04 -34.55
C ASP A 497 20.81 -28.92 -33.08
N VAL A 498 20.10 -29.56 -32.17
CA VAL A 498 20.25 -29.39 -30.73
C VAL A 498 20.66 -30.71 -30.09
N THR A 499 21.77 -30.68 -29.35
CA THR A 499 22.16 -31.77 -28.45
C THR A 499 21.84 -31.37 -27.02
N LEU A 500 20.89 -32.10 -26.41
CA LEU A 500 20.44 -31.88 -25.04
C LEU A 500 21.15 -32.88 -24.11
N ILE A 501 22.02 -32.37 -23.23
CA ILE A 501 22.80 -33.19 -22.30
C ILE A 501 22.40 -32.83 -20.87
N GLY A 502 21.90 -33.78 -20.10
CA GLY A 502 21.47 -33.48 -18.73
C GLY A 502 20.90 -34.70 -18.01
N GLN A 503 20.40 -34.50 -16.80
CA GLN A 503 19.72 -35.57 -16.06
C GLN A 503 18.31 -35.80 -16.63
N LEU A 504 18.21 -36.45 -17.80
CA LEU A 504 16.96 -36.64 -18.57
C LEU A 504 16.15 -37.89 -18.17
N GLY A 505 16.66 -38.70 -17.24
CA GLY A 505 16.09 -39.98 -16.82
C GLY A 505 16.91 -41.17 -17.31
N ASN A 506 16.83 -42.29 -16.58
CA ASN A 506 17.42 -43.57 -16.99
C ASN A 506 16.35 -44.68 -16.91
N PRO A 507 15.71 -45.09 -18.03
CA PRO A 507 15.83 -44.53 -19.39
C PRO A 507 15.28 -43.09 -19.48
N ILE A 508 15.63 -42.38 -20.56
CA ILE A 508 15.17 -40.99 -20.83
C ILE A 508 13.65 -40.94 -20.71
N LYS A 509 13.14 -39.94 -19.98
CA LYS A 509 11.69 -39.77 -19.77
C LYS A 509 10.97 -39.47 -21.08
N SER A 510 9.73 -39.94 -21.17
CA SER A 510 8.87 -39.80 -22.35
C SER A 510 8.59 -38.34 -22.72
N GLU A 511 8.61 -37.45 -21.74
CA GLU A 511 8.38 -36.03 -21.87
C GLU A 511 9.45 -35.40 -22.76
N PHE A 512 10.73 -35.67 -22.48
CA PHE A 512 11.85 -35.24 -23.32
C PHE A 512 11.80 -35.88 -24.72
N THR A 513 11.62 -37.20 -24.82
CA THR A 513 11.60 -37.88 -26.13
C THR A 513 10.40 -37.50 -27.00
N ARG A 514 9.28 -37.09 -26.39
CA ARG A 514 8.08 -36.65 -27.10
C ARG A 514 8.22 -35.22 -27.63
N GLU A 515 8.89 -34.36 -26.88
CA GLU A 515 9.13 -32.97 -27.28
C GLU A 515 10.26 -32.90 -28.31
N PHE A 516 11.43 -33.39 -27.94
CA PHE A 516 12.67 -33.31 -28.72
C PHE A 516 12.88 -34.54 -29.63
N ARG A 517 11.89 -34.84 -30.48
CA ARG A 517 11.88 -36.10 -31.28
C ARG A 517 12.98 -36.19 -32.32
N ASN A 518 13.40 -35.04 -32.84
CA ASN A 518 14.37 -34.94 -33.94
C ASN A 518 15.76 -34.55 -33.44
N GLN A 519 15.92 -34.39 -32.12
CA GLN A 519 17.12 -33.86 -31.51
C GLN A 519 17.90 -34.96 -30.78
N GLU A 520 19.19 -34.73 -30.55
CA GLU A 520 20.02 -35.69 -29.81
C GLU A 520 19.83 -35.51 -28.31
N LEU A 521 19.52 -36.63 -27.62
CA LEU A 521 19.29 -36.65 -26.18
C LEU A 521 20.34 -37.51 -25.48
N VAL A 522 21.10 -36.91 -24.57
CA VAL A 522 22.15 -37.57 -23.80
C VAL A 522 21.81 -37.49 -22.31
N SER A 523 21.47 -38.63 -21.72
CA SER A 523 21.12 -38.68 -20.31
C SER A 523 22.34 -38.94 -19.43
N LEU A 524 22.52 -38.04 -18.45
CA LEU A 524 23.49 -38.14 -17.36
C LEU A 524 22.90 -38.78 -16.10
N GLY A 525 21.64 -39.24 -16.12
CA GLY A 525 21.08 -39.99 -15.00
C GLY A 525 19.61 -39.79 -14.72
N SER A 526 19.20 -40.11 -13.50
CA SER A 526 17.83 -39.92 -13.05
C SER A 526 17.47 -38.43 -13.04
N THR A 527 16.27 -38.13 -13.55
CA THR A 527 15.68 -36.80 -13.46
C THR A 527 14.74 -36.70 -12.26
N THR A 528 14.52 -35.48 -11.78
CA THR A 528 13.55 -35.18 -10.73
C THR A 528 12.28 -34.55 -11.30
N ALA A 529 11.32 -34.20 -10.45
CA ALA A 529 10.14 -33.46 -10.83
C ALA A 529 9.87 -32.27 -9.92
N THR A 530 9.37 -31.20 -10.53
CA THR A 530 8.88 -30.00 -9.86
C THR A 530 7.37 -29.95 -10.01
N ASP A 531 6.66 -29.91 -8.89
CA ASP A 531 5.23 -29.64 -8.87
C ASP A 531 5.02 -28.14 -8.97
N TYR A 532 4.45 -27.70 -10.09
CA TYR A 532 4.12 -26.32 -10.36
C TYR A 532 2.63 -26.09 -10.08
N ILE A 533 2.32 -25.38 -8.98
CA ILE A 533 0.95 -25.04 -8.62
C ILE A 533 0.65 -23.59 -9.00
N ARG A 534 -0.37 -23.40 -9.84
CA ARG A 534 -0.79 -22.07 -10.32
C ARG A 534 -1.98 -21.51 -9.55
N PHE A 535 -1.75 -20.38 -8.88
CA PHE A 535 -2.79 -19.45 -8.48
C PHE A 535 -2.87 -18.30 -9.49
N ASP A 536 -3.96 -17.55 -9.46
CA ASP A 536 -4.18 -16.40 -10.33
C ASP A 536 -3.35 -15.19 -9.84
N ASP A 537 -2.99 -15.14 -8.55
CA ASP A 537 -2.15 -14.10 -7.93
C ASP A 537 -0.67 -14.46 -7.80
N ARG A 538 -0.32 -15.75 -7.74
CA ARG A 538 1.08 -16.20 -7.63
C ARG A 538 1.30 -17.64 -8.05
N LYS A 539 2.57 -18.06 -8.05
CA LYS A 539 2.97 -19.46 -8.25
C LYS A 539 3.50 -20.06 -6.95
N PHE A 540 3.29 -21.36 -6.78
CA PHE A 540 3.82 -22.14 -5.67
C PHE A 540 4.53 -23.37 -6.22
N LEU A 541 5.82 -23.54 -5.88
CA LEU A 541 6.68 -24.59 -6.42
C LEU A 541 7.04 -25.55 -5.30
N ILE A 542 6.80 -26.85 -5.52
CA ILE A 542 7.34 -27.91 -4.66
C ILE A 542 8.29 -28.72 -5.53
N THR A 543 9.60 -28.59 -5.26
CA THR A 543 10.63 -29.28 -6.03
C THR A 543 11.19 -30.43 -5.22
N GLU A 544 11.19 -31.63 -5.80
CA GLU A 544 11.99 -32.73 -5.25
C GLU A 544 13.46 -32.47 -5.67
N PRO A 545 14.39 -32.31 -4.72
CA PRO A 545 15.80 -32.12 -5.07
C PRO A 545 16.31 -33.35 -5.82
N ASN A 546 17.21 -33.16 -6.79
CA ASN A 546 17.75 -34.31 -7.51
C ASN A 546 18.49 -35.23 -6.53
N PRO A 547 18.13 -36.52 -6.42
CA PRO A 547 18.77 -37.44 -5.48
C PRO A 547 20.26 -37.67 -5.78
N GLU A 548 20.69 -37.41 -7.02
CA GLU A 548 22.07 -37.52 -7.46
C GLU A 548 22.59 -36.13 -7.85
N THR A 549 23.47 -35.57 -7.02
CA THR A 549 24.17 -34.31 -7.35
C THR A 549 25.07 -34.57 -8.56
N LEU A 550 24.96 -33.77 -9.62
CA LEU A 550 25.86 -33.89 -10.76
C LEU A 550 27.21 -33.20 -10.45
N ASP A 551 28.32 -33.90 -10.65
CA ASP A 551 29.70 -33.42 -10.57
C ASP A 551 30.51 -33.96 -11.76
N TRP A 552 31.77 -33.53 -11.94
CA TRP A 552 32.56 -33.91 -13.11
C TRP A 552 32.81 -35.42 -13.19
N GLU A 553 33.16 -36.05 -12.07
CA GLU A 553 33.39 -37.50 -11.98
C GLU A 553 32.16 -38.27 -12.47
N ARG A 554 30.96 -37.91 -11.98
CA ARG A 554 29.70 -38.53 -12.40
C ARG A 554 29.39 -38.30 -13.87
N ILE A 555 29.71 -37.14 -14.45
CA ILE A 555 29.55 -36.95 -15.90
C ILE A 555 30.42 -37.97 -16.64
N MET A 556 31.70 -38.09 -16.27
CA MET A 556 32.65 -39.02 -16.89
C MET A 556 32.30 -40.51 -16.70
N GLU A 557 31.58 -40.86 -15.62
CA GLU A 557 31.03 -42.21 -15.43
C GLU A 557 29.90 -42.55 -16.42
N ARG A 558 29.17 -41.54 -16.93
CA ARG A 558 27.98 -41.73 -17.78
C ARG A 558 28.27 -41.54 -19.26
N ILE A 559 29.20 -40.67 -19.58
CA ILE A 559 29.67 -40.37 -20.92
C ILE A 559 31.16 -40.09 -20.84
N ASP A 560 31.97 -40.85 -21.58
CA ASP A 560 33.41 -40.61 -21.54
C ASP A 560 33.80 -39.30 -22.24
N ALA A 561 34.98 -38.78 -21.93
CA ALA A 561 35.43 -37.48 -22.41
C ALA A 561 35.53 -37.41 -23.94
N VAL A 562 35.82 -38.52 -24.64
CA VAL A 562 35.94 -38.52 -26.10
C VAL A 562 34.55 -38.42 -26.72
N GLU A 563 33.60 -39.21 -26.22
CA GLU A 563 32.21 -39.20 -26.68
C GLU A 563 31.51 -37.86 -26.37
N LEU A 564 31.84 -37.22 -25.24
CA LEU A 564 31.38 -35.87 -24.93
C LEU A 564 32.02 -34.82 -25.85
N ALA A 565 33.31 -34.94 -26.15
CA ALA A 565 34.00 -34.03 -27.06
C ALA A 565 33.44 -34.09 -28.48
N GLU A 566 33.13 -35.30 -28.99
CA GLU A 566 32.51 -35.51 -30.29
C GLU A 566 31.16 -34.79 -30.45
N ARG A 567 30.39 -34.66 -29.36
CA ARG A 567 29.09 -33.96 -29.35
C ARG A 567 29.20 -32.44 -29.24
N LEU A 568 30.28 -31.94 -28.65
CA LEU A 568 30.54 -30.51 -28.55
C LEU A 568 31.24 -29.96 -29.81
N ASP A 569 32.05 -30.79 -30.47
CA ASP A 569 32.78 -30.42 -31.68
C ASP A 569 31.84 -29.99 -32.82
N GLY A 570 32.10 -28.82 -33.38
CA GLY A 570 31.31 -28.24 -34.47
C GLY A 570 30.07 -27.47 -34.03
N SER A 571 29.69 -27.53 -32.74
CA SER A 571 28.62 -26.68 -32.22
C SER A 571 29.04 -25.21 -32.17
N SER A 572 28.08 -24.31 -32.36
CA SER A 572 28.36 -22.86 -32.36
C SER A 572 28.39 -22.28 -30.95
N ILE A 573 27.59 -22.83 -30.04
CA ILE A 573 27.48 -22.38 -28.66
C ILE A 573 27.18 -23.56 -27.72
N LEU A 574 27.77 -23.51 -26.53
CA LEU A 574 27.42 -24.34 -25.38
C LEU A 574 26.69 -23.48 -24.36
N THR A 575 25.42 -23.79 -24.08
CA THR A 575 24.64 -23.11 -23.04
C THR A 575 24.58 -23.97 -21.78
N ILE A 576 24.86 -23.38 -20.62
CA ILE A 576 24.95 -24.06 -19.35
C ILE A 576 24.05 -23.38 -18.32
N GLY A 577 23.09 -24.11 -17.77
CA GLY A 577 22.35 -23.73 -16.59
C GLY A 577 22.06 -24.94 -15.70
N THR A 578 21.68 -24.77 -14.45
CA THR A 578 21.90 -23.60 -13.59
C THR A 578 22.78 -24.00 -12.42
N TRP A 579 23.54 -23.05 -11.85
CA TRP A 579 24.34 -23.30 -10.63
C TRP A 579 23.42 -23.67 -9.45
N PHE A 580 22.22 -23.10 -9.39
CA PHE A 580 21.18 -23.50 -8.45
C PHE A 580 20.85 -25.00 -8.51
N ALA A 581 20.56 -25.51 -9.72
CA ALA A 581 20.21 -26.93 -9.91
C ALA A 581 21.44 -27.86 -9.90
N THR A 582 22.63 -27.31 -10.18
CA THR A 582 23.90 -28.03 -10.25
C THR A 582 24.91 -27.39 -9.28
N PRO A 583 24.86 -27.70 -7.98
CA PRO A 583 25.70 -27.04 -6.97
C PRO A 583 27.22 -27.18 -7.22
N ARG A 584 27.64 -28.26 -7.87
CA ARG A 584 29.04 -28.53 -8.26
C ARG A 584 29.39 -28.00 -9.66
N LEU A 585 28.63 -27.04 -10.18
CA LEU A 585 28.88 -26.44 -11.49
C LEU A 585 30.33 -25.92 -11.65
N PRO A 586 30.95 -25.21 -10.69
CA PRO A 586 32.34 -24.78 -10.83
C PRO A 586 33.34 -25.92 -11.12
N GLU A 587 33.21 -27.05 -10.42
CA GLU A 587 34.03 -28.25 -10.65
C GLU A 587 33.81 -28.83 -12.06
N ILE A 588 32.56 -28.83 -12.53
CA ILE A 588 32.23 -29.28 -13.90
C ILE A 588 32.88 -28.36 -14.92
N LEU A 589 32.87 -27.03 -14.71
CA LEU A 589 33.52 -26.08 -15.61
C LEU A 589 35.05 -26.28 -15.64
N ASP A 590 35.66 -26.59 -14.50
CA ASP A 590 37.08 -26.93 -14.43
C ASP A 590 37.42 -28.22 -15.19
N GLY A 591 36.60 -29.26 -15.06
CA GLY A 591 36.74 -30.50 -15.84
C GLY A 591 36.54 -30.28 -17.34
N LEU A 592 35.52 -29.51 -17.73
CA LEU A 592 35.30 -29.09 -19.12
C LEU A 592 36.53 -28.38 -19.68
N ARG A 593 37.13 -27.46 -18.92
CA ARG A 593 38.31 -26.70 -19.36
C ARG A 593 39.57 -27.56 -19.45
N THR A 594 39.81 -28.41 -18.47
CA THR A 594 41.11 -29.10 -18.29
C THR A 594 41.19 -30.46 -18.95
N GLU A 595 40.07 -31.19 -19.02
CA GLU A 595 40.02 -32.55 -19.55
C GLU A 595 39.31 -32.62 -20.89
N LEU A 596 38.22 -31.85 -21.09
CA LEU A 596 37.43 -31.90 -22.33
C LEU A 596 37.94 -30.95 -23.43
N TRP A 597 38.17 -29.69 -23.10
CA TRP A 597 38.57 -28.65 -24.07
C TRP A 597 39.81 -29.01 -24.89
N PRO A 598 40.86 -29.65 -24.31
CA PRO A 598 42.03 -30.09 -25.08
C PRO A 598 41.76 -31.20 -26.11
N LEU A 599 40.60 -31.87 -26.03
CA LEU A 599 40.19 -32.93 -26.96
C LEU A 599 39.38 -32.39 -28.15
N LEU A 600 38.86 -31.17 -28.07
CA LEU A 600 38.02 -30.56 -29.09
C LEU A 600 38.84 -30.15 -30.32
N ASN A 601 38.42 -30.59 -31.51
CA ASN A 601 39.01 -30.17 -32.78
C ASN A 601 38.39 -28.87 -33.29
N SER A 602 37.11 -28.68 -33.02
CA SER A 602 36.31 -27.52 -33.42
C SER A 602 35.42 -27.10 -32.25
N PRO A 603 36.01 -26.56 -31.17
CA PRO A 603 35.27 -26.23 -29.95
C PRO A 603 34.16 -25.21 -30.20
N PRO A 604 33.12 -25.17 -29.34
CA PRO A 604 32.12 -24.11 -29.35
C PRO A 604 32.78 -22.74 -29.29
N SER A 605 32.29 -21.80 -30.11
CA SER A 605 32.87 -20.44 -30.16
C SER A 605 32.49 -19.60 -28.94
N HIS A 606 31.42 -19.97 -28.25
CA HIS A 606 30.90 -19.29 -27.08
C HIS A 606 30.41 -20.28 -26.02
N VAL A 607 30.58 -19.90 -24.75
CA VAL A 607 29.92 -20.53 -23.62
C VAL A 607 28.98 -19.52 -22.97
N HIS A 608 27.72 -19.89 -22.77
CA HIS A 608 26.70 -19.04 -22.14
C HIS A 608 26.21 -19.67 -20.85
N ILE A 609 26.48 -19.02 -19.72
CA ILE A 609 26.15 -19.51 -18.39
C ILE A 609 24.98 -18.71 -17.81
N HIS A 610 23.95 -19.42 -17.34
CA HIS A 610 22.91 -18.88 -16.47
C HIS A 610 23.03 -19.49 -15.07
N PRO A 611 23.37 -18.70 -14.03
CA PRO A 611 23.61 -19.26 -12.70
C PRO A 611 22.34 -19.69 -11.96
N GLY A 612 21.15 -19.21 -12.34
CA GLY A 612 19.94 -19.45 -11.55
C GLY A 612 19.98 -18.70 -10.21
N ASP A 613 19.14 -19.08 -9.24
CA ASP A 613 19.10 -18.41 -7.93
C ASP A 613 20.36 -18.71 -7.10
N ILE A 614 21.18 -17.69 -6.86
CA ILE A 614 22.42 -17.76 -6.08
C ILE A 614 22.28 -17.19 -4.66
N SER A 615 21.06 -16.85 -4.22
CA SER A 615 20.83 -16.21 -2.92
C SER A 615 21.20 -17.12 -1.74
N HIS A 616 21.19 -18.43 -1.95
CA HIS A 616 21.54 -19.43 -0.94
C HIS A 616 23.05 -19.68 -0.82
N LEU A 617 23.85 -19.18 -1.77
CA LEU A 617 25.31 -19.32 -1.76
C LEU A 617 25.97 -18.29 -0.86
N THR A 618 26.97 -18.74 -0.09
CA THR A 618 27.84 -17.88 0.70
C THR A 618 28.70 -17.00 -0.21
N ASP A 619 29.20 -15.88 0.31
CA ASP A 619 30.11 -15.01 -0.46
C ASP A 619 31.36 -15.76 -0.94
N GLN A 620 31.84 -16.73 -0.13
CA GLN A 620 33.00 -17.52 -0.49
C GLN A 620 32.71 -18.47 -1.65
N GLU A 621 31.56 -19.15 -1.64
CA GLU A 621 31.16 -20.04 -2.76
C GLU A 621 31.00 -19.26 -4.07
N ILE A 622 30.48 -18.02 -4.00
CA ILE A 622 30.39 -17.15 -5.18
C ILE A 622 31.77 -16.79 -5.70
N ARG A 623 32.70 -16.38 -4.82
CA ARG A 623 34.08 -16.06 -5.19
C ARG A 623 34.79 -17.26 -5.83
N ASP A 624 34.74 -18.41 -5.16
CA ASP A 624 35.39 -19.65 -5.63
C ASP A 624 34.83 -20.07 -7.01
N GLY A 625 33.51 -19.98 -7.22
CA GLY A 625 32.95 -20.33 -8.54
C GLY A 625 33.24 -19.31 -9.64
N CYS A 626 33.41 -18.02 -9.30
CA CYS A 626 33.89 -17.02 -10.25
C CYS A 626 35.31 -17.31 -10.73
N GLU A 627 36.17 -17.92 -9.90
CA GLU A 627 37.50 -18.38 -10.34
C GLU A 627 37.39 -19.42 -11.47
N SER A 628 36.47 -20.38 -11.37
CA SER A 628 36.22 -21.36 -12.44
C SER A 628 35.62 -20.70 -13.70
N PHE A 629 34.77 -19.67 -13.55
CA PHE A 629 34.21 -18.93 -14.69
C PHE A 629 35.32 -18.18 -15.43
N ALA A 630 36.18 -17.47 -14.70
CA ALA A 630 37.32 -16.73 -15.23
C ALA A 630 38.32 -17.67 -15.91
N ALA A 631 38.63 -18.82 -15.28
CA ALA A 631 39.53 -19.81 -15.84
C ALA A 631 38.98 -20.39 -17.16
N LEU A 632 37.68 -20.70 -17.25
CA LEU A 632 37.08 -21.16 -18.50
C LEU A 632 37.11 -20.06 -19.58
N ASN A 633 36.94 -18.80 -19.17
CA ASN A 633 36.98 -17.64 -20.07
C ASN A 633 38.35 -17.47 -20.78
N GLU A 634 39.44 -17.99 -20.22
CA GLU A 634 40.76 -18.01 -20.88
C GLU A 634 40.79 -18.95 -22.11
N SER A 635 39.96 -20.00 -22.12
CA SER A 635 39.88 -20.99 -23.21
C SER A 635 38.83 -20.64 -24.26
N VAL A 636 37.75 -19.98 -23.87
CA VAL A 636 36.60 -19.66 -24.73
C VAL A 636 35.86 -18.44 -24.18
N PRO A 637 35.36 -17.52 -25.02
CA PRO A 637 34.54 -16.41 -24.53
C PRO A 637 33.32 -16.87 -23.73
N VAL A 638 33.28 -16.53 -22.45
CA VAL A 638 32.16 -16.82 -21.54
C VAL A 638 31.24 -15.62 -21.44
N THR A 639 29.93 -15.86 -21.55
CA THR A 639 28.87 -14.90 -21.27
C THR A 639 28.09 -15.36 -20.05
N VAL A 640 27.95 -14.51 -19.03
CA VAL A 640 27.09 -14.76 -17.85
C VAL A 640 25.83 -13.90 -17.95
N THR A 641 24.65 -14.49 -17.76
CA THR A 641 23.38 -13.75 -17.76
C THR A 641 22.64 -13.89 -16.44
N ALA A 642 22.38 -12.75 -15.81
CA ALA A 642 21.77 -12.62 -14.50
C ALA A 642 20.66 -11.55 -14.50
N ASN A 643 19.69 -11.69 -13.61
CA ASN A 643 18.69 -10.64 -13.37
C ASN A 643 19.23 -9.61 -12.35
N ARG A 644 18.50 -8.50 -12.14
CA ARG A 644 18.88 -7.45 -11.17
C ARG A 644 19.20 -7.98 -9.76
N HIS A 645 18.43 -8.96 -9.27
CA HIS A 645 18.64 -9.54 -7.94
C HIS A 645 19.92 -10.37 -7.85
N GLN A 646 20.17 -11.20 -8.85
CA GLN A 646 21.41 -11.98 -8.97
C GLN A 646 22.63 -11.08 -9.16
N THR A 647 22.52 -10.02 -9.98
CA THR A 647 23.60 -9.03 -10.15
C THR A 647 23.92 -8.30 -8.85
N ARG A 648 22.91 -7.93 -8.05
CA ARG A 648 23.13 -7.42 -6.68
C ARG A 648 23.86 -8.45 -5.82
N ARG A 649 23.44 -9.71 -5.86
CA ARG A 649 24.11 -10.76 -5.07
C ARG A 649 25.58 -10.96 -5.45
N PHE A 650 25.92 -10.91 -6.74
CA PHE A 650 27.32 -10.88 -7.19
C PHE A 650 28.04 -9.61 -6.73
N SER A 651 27.41 -8.44 -6.88
CA SER A 651 27.94 -7.16 -6.41
C SER A 651 28.32 -7.21 -4.92
N ASP A 652 27.39 -7.67 -4.07
CA ASP A 652 27.59 -7.75 -2.62
C ASP A 652 28.74 -8.71 -2.23
N ALA A 653 28.91 -9.79 -3.00
CA ALA A 653 29.94 -10.79 -2.72
C ALA A 653 31.33 -10.42 -3.26
N LEU A 654 31.39 -9.62 -4.34
CA LEU A 654 32.61 -9.39 -5.11
C LEU A 654 33.16 -7.96 -5.02
N LEU A 655 32.30 -6.95 -4.85
CA LEU A 655 32.71 -5.55 -4.85
C LEU A 655 32.97 -5.07 -3.41
N ALA A 656 34.04 -4.30 -3.24
CA ALA A 656 34.31 -3.57 -2.01
C ALA A 656 33.45 -2.29 -1.97
N THR A 657 33.18 -1.77 -0.77
CA THR A 657 32.41 -0.52 -0.57
C THR A 657 33.06 0.73 -1.16
N ASP A 658 34.34 0.67 -1.57
CA ASP A 658 35.12 1.79 -2.13
C ASP A 658 35.43 1.60 -3.64
N SER A 659 34.52 1.01 -4.42
CA SER A 659 34.78 0.70 -5.84
C SER A 659 34.79 1.94 -6.76
N ASP A 660 35.36 1.80 -7.96
CA ASP A 660 35.61 2.89 -8.92
C ASP A 660 34.30 3.56 -9.40
N GLU A 661 34.04 4.81 -8.96
CA GLU A 661 32.82 5.58 -9.22
C GLU A 661 32.52 5.82 -10.73
N THR A 662 33.52 5.60 -11.60
CA THR A 662 33.44 5.92 -13.03
C THR A 662 32.81 4.82 -13.88
N SER A 663 32.88 3.55 -13.44
CA SER A 663 32.44 2.37 -14.19
C SER A 663 31.07 1.87 -13.71
N SER A 664 30.23 1.40 -14.64
CA SER A 664 28.89 0.89 -14.27
C SER A 664 28.98 -0.39 -13.41
N THR A 665 28.01 -0.64 -12.52
CA THR A 665 27.99 -1.87 -11.70
C THR A 665 28.07 -3.15 -12.53
N VAL A 666 27.44 -3.17 -13.72
CA VAL A 666 27.47 -4.33 -14.63
C VAL A 666 28.89 -4.59 -15.16
N GLU A 667 29.65 -3.53 -15.42
CA GLU A 667 31.05 -3.59 -15.83
C GLU A 667 31.96 -4.05 -14.69
N GLN A 668 31.80 -3.47 -13.50
CA GLN A 668 32.58 -3.89 -12.32
C GLN A 668 32.34 -5.36 -11.97
N VAL A 669 31.08 -5.81 -12.03
CA VAL A 669 30.73 -7.21 -11.82
C VAL A 669 31.31 -8.10 -12.92
N ARG A 670 31.28 -7.70 -14.21
CA ARG A 670 31.95 -8.43 -15.29
C ARG A 670 33.42 -8.67 -14.97
N ASP A 671 34.10 -7.63 -14.51
CA ASP A 671 35.54 -7.69 -14.24
C ASP A 671 35.88 -8.57 -13.05
N GLN A 672 35.10 -8.52 -11.98
CA GLN A 672 35.32 -9.41 -10.83
C GLN A 672 34.91 -10.86 -11.12
N VAL A 673 33.87 -11.08 -11.93
CA VAL A 673 33.49 -12.43 -12.38
C VAL A 673 34.51 -12.97 -13.40
N GLY A 674 35.26 -12.10 -14.08
CA GLY A 674 36.35 -12.46 -14.99
C GLY A 674 35.88 -13.01 -16.34
N VAL A 675 34.73 -12.58 -16.84
CA VAL A 675 34.10 -13.13 -18.07
C VAL A 675 34.09 -12.13 -19.23
N THR A 676 34.07 -12.64 -20.47
CA THR A 676 34.05 -11.79 -21.68
C THR A 676 32.79 -10.95 -21.76
N ARG A 677 31.63 -11.49 -21.35
CA ARG A 677 30.38 -10.72 -21.31
C ARG A 677 29.63 -10.97 -20.03
N TYR A 678 29.09 -9.92 -19.44
CA TYR A 678 28.14 -10.01 -18.35
C TYR A 678 26.86 -9.25 -18.73
N VAL A 679 25.72 -9.91 -18.62
CA VAL A 679 24.41 -9.36 -18.99
C VAL A 679 23.52 -9.31 -17.76
N MET A 680 23.08 -8.11 -17.40
CA MET A 680 22.01 -7.89 -16.44
C MET A 680 20.70 -7.63 -17.19
N HIS A 681 19.70 -8.49 -17.00
CA HIS A 681 18.38 -8.33 -17.62
C HIS A 681 17.28 -7.98 -16.61
N SER A 682 16.21 -7.37 -17.13
CA SER A 682 15.00 -6.99 -16.38
C SER A 682 13.78 -6.99 -17.32
N GLN A 683 12.58 -6.79 -16.79
CA GLN A 683 11.37 -6.64 -17.62
C GLN A 683 11.40 -5.41 -18.56
N ARG A 684 12.34 -4.48 -18.34
CA ARG A 684 12.44 -3.22 -19.07
C ARG A 684 13.55 -3.18 -20.10
N GLY A 685 14.34 -4.24 -20.19
CA GLY A 685 15.52 -4.28 -21.03
C GLY A 685 16.68 -4.94 -20.32
N ALA A 686 17.83 -4.84 -20.96
CA ALA A 686 19.06 -5.44 -20.49
C ALA A 686 20.26 -4.53 -20.75
N THR A 687 21.28 -4.69 -19.92
CA THR A 687 22.58 -4.02 -20.02
C THR A 687 23.65 -5.10 -20.12
N LEU A 688 24.56 -4.95 -21.07
CA LEU A 688 25.66 -5.87 -21.33
C LEU A 688 26.98 -5.11 -21.19
N ALA A 689 27.90 -5.66 -20.40
CA ALA A 689 29.28 -5.20 -20.33
C ALA A 689 30.19 -6.21 -21.03
N SER A 690 31.07 -5.72 -21.90
CA SER A 690 32.10 -6.48 -22.62
C SER A 690 33.41 -5.66 -22.71
N PRO A 691 34.54 -6.24 -23.15
CA PRO A 691 35.79 -5.49 -23.32
C PRO A 691 35.67 -4.26 -24.23
N ASP A 692 34.67 -4.22 -25.11
CA ASP A 692 34.43 -3.11 -26.04
C ASP A 692 33.60 -1.97 -25.41
N GLY A 693 33.01 -2.20 -24.24
CA GLY A 693 32.26 -1.21 -23.47
C GLY A 693 30.97 -1.76 -22.87
N VAL A 694 30.10 -0.83 -22.45
CA VAL A 694 28.78 -1.13 -21.89
C VAL A 694 27.72 -0.64 -22.87
N VAL A 695 26.79 -1.53 -23.21
CA VAL A 695 25.63 -1.23 -24.09
C VAL A 695 24.33 -1.63 -23.41
N SER A 696 23.25 -0.92 -23.73
CA SER A 696 21.91 -1.21 -23.20
C SER A 696 20.85 -1.23 -24.28
N ALA A 697 19.82 -2.07 -24.11
CA ALA A 697 18.66 -2.08 -24.98
C ALA A 697 17.37 -2.21 -24.17
N ARG A 698 16.42 -1.30 -24.40
CA ARG A 698 15.08 -1.33 -23.78
C ARG A 698 14.24 -2.48 -24.34
N ALA A 699 13.41 -3.10 -23.50
CA ALA A 699 12.45 -4.14 -23.88
C ALA A 699 11.02 -3.59 -24.01
N PRO A 700 10.25 -4.05 -25.02
CA PRO A 700 8.83 -3.74 -25.19
C PRO A 700 8.00 -4.13 -23.96
N GLN A 701 7.35 -3.16 -23.32
CA GLN A 701 6.47 -3.46 -22.17
C GLN A 701 5.27 -4.32 -22.60
N VAL A 702 4.97 -5.35 -21.81
CA VAL A 702 3.86 -6.28 -22.08
C VAL A 702 2.76 -6.01 -21.08
N VAL A 703 1.73 -5.28 -21.51
CA VAL A 703 0.53 -5.08 -20.69
C VAL A 703 -0.32 -6.35 -20.76
N ASN A 704 -0.63 -6.95 -19.59
CA ASN A 704 -1.36 -8.21 -19.45
C ASN A 704 -0.70 -9.40 -20.18
N PRO A 705 0.50 -9.84 -19.74
CA PRO A 705 1.17 -10.98 -20.35
C PRO A 705 0.31 -12.24 -20.24
N ARG A 706 0.28 -13.04 -21.32
CA ARG A 706 -0.36 -14.37 -21.29
C ARG A 706 0.43 -15.34 -20.44
N GLN A 707 1.75 -15.16 -20.39
CA GLN A 707 2.67 -16.01 -19.67
C GLN A 707 3.84 -15.20 -19.11
N ILE A 708 4.20 -15.47 -17.85
CA ILE A 708 5.41 -14.91 -17.21
C ILE A 708 6.40 -16.04 -16.83
N ARG A 709 5.92 -17.29 -16.75
CA ARG A 709 6.75 -18.47 -16.49
C ARG A 709 7.81 -18.62 -17.58
N ASN A 710 9.07 -18.92 -17.23
CA ASN A 710 10.14 -19.22 -18.18
C ASN A 710 10.55 -18.09 -19.16
N VAL A 711 10.02 -16.87 -19.02
CA VAL A 711 10.42 -15.70 -19.84
C VAL A 711 11.94 -15.48 -19.81
N VAL A 712 12.56 -15.72 -18.65
CA VAL A 712 14.02 -15.64 -18.49
C VAL A 712 14.75 -16.63 -19.39
N ALA A 713 14.26 -17.87 -19.49
CA ALA A 713 14.84 -18.86 -20.40
C ALA A 713 14.71 -18.42 -21.86
N HIS A 714 13.57 -17.84 -22.26
CA HIS A 714 13.39 -17.29 -23.61
C HIS A 714 14.32 -16.09 -23.91
N PHE A 715 14.55 -15.22 -22.94
CA PHE A 715 15.55 -14.15 -23.06
C PHE A 715 16.96 -14.74 -23.23
N ILE A 716 17.32 -15.73 -22.41
CA ILE A 716 18.60 -16.45 -22.49
C ILE A 716 18.75 -17.11 -23.86
N SER A 717 17.72 -17.77 -24.39
CA SER A 717 17.74 -18.36 -25.73
C SER A 717 17.96 -17.31 -26.82
N GLY A 718 17.30 -16.16 -26.75
CA GLY A 718 17.49 -15.09 -27.74
C GLY A 718 18.90 -14.49 -27.69
N LEU A 719 19.51 -14.40 -26.50
CA LEU A 719 20.91 -14.01 -26.36
C LEU A 719 21.85 -15.10 -26.89
N GLY A 720 21.61 -16.37 -26.54
CA GLY A 720 22.38 -17.50 -27.04
C GLY A 720 22.31 -17.63 -28.56
N LEU A 721 21.14 -17.37 -29.15
CA LEU A 721 20.93 -17.31 -30.59
C LEU A 721 21.76 -16.20 -31.24
N ALA A 722 21.74 -14.99 -30.67
CA ALA A 722 22.54 -13.88 -31.18
C ALA A 722 24.05 -14.18 -31.12
N LEU A 723 24.52 -14.79 -30.04
CA LEU A 723 25.91 -15.22 -29.88
C LEU A 723 26.27 -16.32 -30.90
N ALA A 724 25.41 -17.32 -31.07
CA ALA A 724 25.62 -18.37 -32.08
C ALA A 724 25.66 -17.79 -33.51
N GLU A 725 24.90 -16.73 -33.78
CA GLU A 725 24.88 -16.02 -35.06
C GLU A 725 25.99 -14.98 -35.23
N GLY A 726 26.79 -14.72 -34.19
CA GLY A 726 27.88 -13.73 -34.24
C GLY A 726 27.39 -12.29 -34.37
N MET A 727 26.20 -12.01 -33.83
CA MET A 727 25.63 -10.66 -33.80
C MET A 727 26.38 -9.77 -32.81
N SER A 728 26.34 -8.45 -33.05
CA SER A 728 26.92 -7.45 -32.17
C SER A 728 26.18 -7.37 -30.82
N ASP A 729 26.89 -6.96 -29.77
CA ASP A 729 26.38 -6.98 -28.38
C ASP A 729 25.03 -6.25 -28.22
N GLY A 730 24.87 -5.07 -28.80
CA GLY A 730 23.60 -4.33 -28.73
C GLY A 730 22.47 -5.00 -29.53
N ALA A 731 22.77 -5.55 -30.71
CA ALA A 731 21.80 -6.29 -31.50
C ALA A 731 21.37 -7.59 -30.80
N ALA A 732 22.30 -8.22 -30.07
CA ALA A 732 22.04 -9.39 -29.25
C ALA A 732 21.05 -9.10 -28.12
N LEU A 733 21.15 -7.95 -27.45
CA LEU A 733 20.18 -7.54 -26.44
C LEU A 733 18.78 -7.31 -27.03
N VAL A 734 18.69 -6.70 -28.22
CA VAL A 734 17.40 -6.52 -28.92
C VAL A 734 16.78 -7.87 -29.29
N LEU A 735 17.58 -8.83 -29.78
CA LEU A 735 17.09 -10.17 -30.11
C LEU A 735 16.64 -10.93 -28.85
N ALA A 736 17.42 -10.88 -27.77
CA ALA A 736 17.08 -11.45 -26.48
C ALA A 736 15.76 -10.89 -25.91
N ASN A 737 15.61 -9.56 -25.93
CA ASN A 737 14.38 -8.88 -25.55
C ASN A 737 13.21 -9.31 -26.44
N SER A 738 13.43 -9.49 -27.75
CA SER A 738 12.40 -9.88 -28.71
C SER A 738 11.86 -11.28 -28.43
N VAL A 739 12.74 -12.27 -28.20
CA VAL A 739 12.32 -13.65 -27.91
C VAL A 739 11.55 -13.72 -26.59
N GLY A 740 12.04 -13.07 -25.53
CA GLY A 740 11.34 -13.00 -24.24
C GLY A 740 10.00 -12.29 -24.34
N SER A 741 9.96 -11.15 -25.02
CA SER A 741 8.76 -10.34 -25.24
C SER A 741 7.69 -11.05 -26.08
N TYR A 742 8.10 -11.77 -27.11
CA TYR A 742 7.21 -12.58 -27.92
C TYR A 742 6.56 -13.68 -27.07
N PHE A 743 7.36 -14.41 -26.31
CA PHE A 743 6.86 -15.47 -25.46
C PHE A 743 5.84 -14.97 -24.43
N MET A 744 6.09 -13.82 -23.78
CA MET A 744 5.12 -13.20 -22.86
C MET A 744 3.75 -12.91 -23.49
N ARG A 745 3.73 -12.56 -24.78
CA ARG A 745 2.51 -12.21 -25.52
C ARG A 745 1.79 -13.43 -26.07
N HIS A 746 2.52 -14.50 -26.39
CA HIS A 746 2.00 -15.61 -27.19
C HIS A 746 1.97 -16.96 -26.47
N ASP A 747 2.65 -17.11 -25.31
CA ASP A 747 2.77 -18.37 -24.55
C ASP A 747 3.33 -19.52 -25.39
N LYS A 748 4.26 -19.21 -26.29
CA LYS A 748 5.01 -20.15 -27.12
C LYS A 748 6.31 -19.52 -27.65
N PRO A 749 7.35 -20.31 -27.96
CA PRO A 749 8.52 -19.81 -28.70
C PRO A 749 8.11 -19.26 -30.08
N PRO A 750 8.85 -18.25 -30.60
CA PRO A 750 8.60 -17.75 -31.95
C PRO A 750 9.22 -18.66 -33.01
N SER A 751 8.50 -18.91 -34.10
CA SER A 751 9.12 -19.41 -35.33
C SER A 751 10.02 -18.34 -35.96
N GLY A 752 10.93 -18.73 -36.87
CA GLY A 752 11.86 -17.79 -37.50
C GLY A 752 11.18 -16.64 -38.27
N ARG A 753 9.98 -16.87 -38.83
CA ARG A 753 9.16 -15.82 -39.46
C ARG A 753 8.55 -14.88 -38.43
N GLU A 754 8.02 -15.43 -37.33
CA GLU A 754 7.41 -14.65 -36.26
C GLU A 754 8.44 -13.78 -35.55
N LEU A 755 9.64 -14.31 -35.30
CA LEU A 755 10.75 -13.56 -34.71
C LEU A 755 11.17 -12.38 -35.60
N ARG A 756 11.32 -12.61 -36.91
CA ARG A 756 11.61 -11.54 -37.88
C ARG A 756 10.51 -10.47 -37.92
N SER A 757 9.24 -10.87 -37.90
CA SER A 757 8.12 -9.92 -37.84
C SER A 757 8.17 -9.10 -36.55
N PHE A 758 8.44 -9.75 -35.42
CA PHE A 758 8.51 -9.11 -34.12
C PHE A 758 9.64 -8.07 -34.05
N VAL A 759 10.84 -8.40 -34.55
CA VAL A 759 11.96 -7.45 -34.64
C VAL A 759 11.65 -6.32 -35.64
N ALA A 760 10.94 -6.60 -36.72
CA ALA A 760 10.50 -5.56 -37.66
C ALA A 760 9.47 -4.60 -37.04
N GLU A 761 8.65 -5.07 -36.10
CA GLU A 761 7.62 -4.29 -35.41
C GLU A 761 8.09 -3.74 -34.04
N TYR A 762 9.36 -3.99 -33.66
CA TYR A 762 9.87 -3.74 -32.32
C TYR A 762 9.64 -2.30 -31.83
N ASP A 763 9.88 -1.31 -32.69
CA ASP A 763 9.66 0.11 -32.44
C ASP A 763 8.19 0.48 -32.29
N GLY A 764 7.28 -0.27 -32.94
CA GLY A 764 5.83 -0.08 -32.83
C GLY A 764 5.25 -0.47 -31.46
N PHE A 765 6.01 -1.17 -30.62
CA PHE A 765 5.62 -1.46 -29.24
C PHE A 765 5.96 -0.35 -28.24
N PHE A 766 6.64 0.70 -28.71
CA PHE A 766 7.01 1.86 -27.92
C PHE A 766 6.05 3.02 -28.26
N THR A 767 5.71 3.87 -27.29
CA THR A 767 4.91 5.07 -27.54
C THR A 767 5.65 6.01 -28.49
N THR A 768 4.92 6.60 -29.44
CA THR A 768 5.46 7.65 -30.32
C THR A 768 5.34 8.99 -29.60
N GLU A 769 6.40 9.81 -29.65
CA GLU A 769 6.41 11.18 -29.09
C GLU A 769 5.31 12.08 -29.66
#